data_AF-A0A976KWH9-F1
#
_entry.id   AF-A0A976KWH9-F1
#
_cell.length_a   1.000
_cell.length_b   1.000
_cell.length_c   1.000
_cell.angle_alpha   90.00
_cell.angle_beta   90.00
_cell.angle_gamma   90.00
#
_symmetry.space_group_name_H-M   'P 1'
#
loop_
_entity.id
_entity.type
_entity.pdbx_description
1 polymer ?
#
loop_
_entity_poly.entity_id
_entity_poly.type
_entity_poly.pdbx_seq_one_letter_code
_entity_poly.pdbx_strand_id
1 'polypeptide(L)'
;MDLAVPSAHVEWVDALAAPLSGDPPTGTDAKYELEHEEIREQVGRLESLSGEDVDWKRVAELAQQILSQTSKDLLVASYLARAEFEREGLDGLARGLELLATLMERYWDQLFPAVTRMRGRVSALGWLLTQCEQLLPDLVVDEQHREPLARLDRAAAGFAATTRDKYGEHAPATRPLTDAVARLKLSLPEPTSSPSPAGPSPTAPPRPTTPSAPSAATPPPAPSPVDPEAGSTAAPPAVEAFRPKDAAAVWLDPIPGPSPAGADSQYEPDHEAVQAEIGKLETVTSDPVDWNRVATLSDQLIRSTSKHLSLATYLARARFELEGIPGLTVGLALIAELTDAFWEAMHPPLRRIRRRSNAMTWLLEGVCDRVADTPLQAGDERMVDDLEQATNRLAAVVRERFDGDGPAVRPLLDTVKRLKLSVPAPKPTAPEPQPDPQPEAKPTTPQAKATPPTAAAKPAGVNMPDAPTASVGTADEAVAFLRKQGQSMLTAANVLRSADPANPLGYRLLRTGLFIHLETAPPATAGKTQIPPTPPATKERLELMATNGKWEALLEESEALCRQFRFNLNLHRISAQALQQLGRSAAAEALAAELGAVLARMPDLPTYQASDGSPLADEATRDWLETSVLAGSGETAAASVPAAEDDRVAIAKQQAQALKKDGKVDDAIAVLQGLIMQSAAGRDRFCARMALADFALASSQPKLGLGLYGALASELAASGIGRWEPRLAAQCLANLVKARRAHGRDAKAIAAEPDDRWQQLCELDPALAQQLVP
;
A
#
# COMPACT_ATOMS: atom_id res chain seq x y z
N MET A 1 48.87 -22.43 -4.18
CA MET A 1 48.27 -23.56 -3.45
C MET A 1 46.80 -23.51 -3.80
N ASP A 2 46.36 -24.40 -4.67
CA ASP A 2 44.98 -24.41 -5.14
C ASP A 2 44.08 -24.90 -4.02
N LEU A 3 43.40 -23.97 -3.36
CA LEU A 3 42.30 -24.27 -2.46
C LEU A 3 41.16 -24.80 -3.33
N ALA A 4 40.99 -26.12 -3.32
CA ALA A 4 39.95 -26.80 -4.06
C ALA A 4 38.58 -26.18 -3.71
N VAL A 5 37.93 -25.58 -4.70
CA VAL A 5 36.52 -25.18 -4.60
C VAL A 5 35.73 -26.44 -4.21
N PRO A 6 34.82 -26.39 -3.22
CA PRO A 6 34.05 -27.56 -2.80
C PRO A 6 33.34 -28.19 -4.01
N SER A 7 33.42 -29.51 -4.20
CA SER A 7 32.91 -30.15 -5.43
C SER A 7 31.45 -29.81 -5.73
N ALA A 8 30.60 -29.76 -4.69
CA ALA A 8 29.19 -29.37 -4.77
C ALA A 8 28.97 -27.94 -5.33
N HIS A 9 29.90 -27.00 -5.13
CA HIS A 9 29.83 -25.64 -5.64
C HIS A 9 30.00 -25.60 -7.17
N VAL A 10 30.99 -26.36 -7.67
CA VAL A 10 31.24 -26.52 -9.11
C VAL A 10 30.11 -27.32 -9.76
N GLU A 11 29.70 -28.42 -9.14
CA GLU A 11 28.59 -29.27 -9.60
C GLU A 11 27.26 -28.48 -9.73
N TRP A 12 26.97 -27.55 -8.81
CA TRP A 12 25.78 -26.69 -8.89
C TRP A 12 25.83 -25.70 -10.05
N VAL A 13 26.96 -25.00 -10.22
CA VAL A 13 27.16 -24.06 -11.34
C VAL A 13 27.09 -24.80 -12.68
N ASP A 14 27.76 -25.95 -12.80
CA ASP A 14 27.75 -26.75 -14.02
C ASP A 14 26.37 -27.34 -14.34
N ALA A 15 25.59 -27.77 -13.34
CA ALA A 15 24.24 -28.28 -13.54
C ALA A 15 23.30 -27.18 -14.08
N LEU A 16 23.36 -25.96 -13.54
CA LEU A 16 22.54 -24.84 -14.02
C LEU A 16 23.06 -24.23 -15.32
N ALA A 17 24.36 -24.35 -15.61
CA ALA A 17 24.97 -23.95 -16.88
C ALA A 17 25.02 -25.09 -17.93
N ALA A 18 24.38 -26.23 -17.69
CA ALA A 18 24.22 -27.31 -18.67
C ALA A 18 23.22 -26.90 -19.78
N PRO A 19 23.38 -27.33 -21.03
CA PRO A 19 22.46 -26.97 -22.11
C PRO A 19 21.05 -27.53 -21.86
N LEU A 20 20.03 -26.76 -22.24
CA LEU A 20 18.64 -27.19 -22.17
C LEU A 20 18.29 -28.20 -23.27
N SER A 21 17.22 -28.96 -23.07
CA SER A 21 16.73 -29.94 -24.05
C SER A 21 15.98 -29.24 -25.18
N GLY A 22 16.69 -28.90 -26.26
CA GLY A 22 16.11 -28.27 -27.46
C GLY A 22 17.16 -27.57 -28.31
N ASP A 23 16.67 -26.84 -29.32
CA ASP A 23 17.45 -25.90 -30.13
C ASP A 23 16.70 -24.54 -30.09
N PRO A 24 17.31 -23.45 -29.59
CA PRO A 24 18.68 -23.34 -29.09
C PRO A 24 18.91 -24.04 -27.74
N PRO A 25 20.16 -24.40 -27.40
CA PRO A 25 20.55 -24.92 -26.08
C PRO A 25 20.30 -23.95 -24.90
N THR A 26 19.90 -22.71 -25.19
CA THR A 26 19.45 -21.72 -24.19
C THR A 26 17.95 -21.72 -23.93
N GLY A 27 17.17 -22.51 -24.68
CA GLY A 27 15.71 -22.56 -24.55
C GLY A 27 14.99 -21.34 -25.12
N THR A 28 13.88 -20.94 -24.50
CA THR A 28 13.03 -19.83 -24.96
C THR A 28 13.00 -18.68 -23.94
N ASP A 29 12.53 -17.50 -24.33
CA ASP A 29 12.45 -16.33 -23.43
C ASP A 29 11.50 -16.62 -22.23
N ALA A 30 12.04 -16.63 -21.01
CA ALA A 30 11.26 -16.90 -19.80
C ALA A 30 10.35 -15.74 -19.37
N LYS A 31 10.44 -14.55 -19.98
CA LYS A 31 9.68 -13.33 -19.58
C LYS A 31 8.18 -13.56 -19.36
N TYR A 32 7.61 -14.57 -20.03
CA TYR A 32 6.18 -14.90 -20.05
C TYR A 32 5.82 -16.22 -19.34
N GLU A 33 6.74 -16.83 -18.60
CA GLU A 33 6.43 -18.00 -17.78
C GLU A 33 5.94 -17.63 -16.38
N LEU A 34 5.11 -18.52 -15.80
CA LEU A 34 4.47 -18.29 -14.51
C LEU A 34 5.52 -18.17 -13.39
N GLU A 35 6.57 -18.99 -13.46
CA GLU A 35 7.71 -18.97 -12.57
C GLU A 35 8.45 -17.62 -12.62
N HIS A 36 8.57 -17.01 -13.81
CA HIS A 36 9.20 -15.70 -13.96
C HIS A 36 8.28 -14.57 -13.47
N GLU A 37 6.96 -14.68 -13.68
CA GLU A 37 6.00 -13.75 -13.10
C GLU A 37 6.03 -13.81 -11.57
N GLU A 38 6.04 -15.01 -10.97
CA GLU A 38 6.13 -15.21 -9.52
C GLU A 38 7.46 -14.69 -8.94
N ILE A 39 8.61 -14.93 -9.61
CA ILE A 39 9.89 -14.32 -9.20
C ILE A 39 9.81 -12.79 -9.22
N ARG A 40 9.24 -12.18 -10.27
CA ARG A 40 9.10 -10.71 -10.34
C ARG A 40 8.16 -10.16 -9.28
N GLU A 41 7.08 -10.88 -8.95
CA GLU A 41 6.19 -10.49 -7.86
C GLU A 41 6.94 -10.52 -6.52
N GLN A 42 7.62 -11.63 -6.21
CA GLN A 42 8.41 -11.79 -4.99
C GLN A 42 9.51 -10.74 -4.88
N VAL A 43 10.32 -10.55 -5.92
CA VAL A 43 11.40 -9.55 -5.93
C VAL A 43 10.85 -8.13 -5.90
N GLY A 44 9.71 -7.87 -6.55
CA GLY A 44 9.00 -6.59 -6.48
C GLY A 44 8.57 -6.22 -5.06
N ARG A 45 8.48 -7.19 -4.12
CA ARG A 45 8.22 -6.90 -2.71
C ARG A 45 9.35 -6.14 -2.01
N LEU A 46 10.58 -6.12 -2.55
CA LEU A 46 11.64 -5.20 -2.09
C LEU A 46 11.25 -3.73 -2.18
N GLU A 47 10.47 -3.38 -3.20
CA GLU A 47 9.94 -2.03 -3.42
C GLU A 47 8.50 -1.90 -2.90
N SER A 48 7.88 -3.01 -2.49
CA SER A 48 6.51 -3.02 -1.98
C SER A 48 6.44 -2.42 -0.59
N LEU A 49 5.40 -1.62 -0.44
CA LEU A 49 5.07 -0.88 0.76
C LEU A 49 3.98 -1.63 1.56
N SER A 50 3.63 -2.86 1.13
CA SER A 50 2.74 -3.81 1.85
C SER A 50 3.39 -4.42 3.09
N GLY A 51 4.73 -4.47 3.13
CA GLY A 51 5.47 -5.08 4.24
C GLY A 51 5.50 -6.61 4.23
N GLU A 52 5.14 -7.24 3.12
CA GLU A 52 5.42 -8.65 2.85
C GLU A 52 6.90 -8.80 2.52
N ASP A 53 7.61 -9.63 3.30
CA ASP A 53 9.02 -9.88 3.05
C ASP A 53 9.18 -10.84 1.85
N VAL A 54 10.33 -10.76 1.15
CA VAL A 54 10.59 -11.56 -0.06
C VAL A 54 10.86 -13.01 0.33
N ASP A 55 10.15 -13.98 -0.27
CA ASP A 55 10.50 -15.39 -0.11
C ASP A 55 11.69 -15.75 -1.02
N TRP A 56 12.89 -15.45 -0.53
CA TRP A 56 14.15 -15.75 -1.22
C TRP A 56 14.36 -17.26 -1.44
N LYS A 57 13.78 -18.11 -0.59
CA LYS A 57 13.83 -19.55 -0.81
C LYS A 57 13.05 -19.91 -2.07
N ARG A 58 11.82 -19.41 -2.19
CA ARG A 58 10.94 -19.59 -3.35
C ARG A 58 11.53 -18.97 -4.63
N VAL A 59 12.10 -17.77 -4.56
CA VAL A 59 12.80 -17.13 -5.69
C VAL A 59 13.94 -18.03 -6.20
N ALA A 60 14.76 -18.59 -5.31
CA ALA A 60 15.85 -19.49 -5.70
C ALA A 60 15.36 -20.81 -6.31
N GLU A 61 14.27 -21.40 -5.79
CA GLU A 61 13.66 -22.61 -6.35
C GLU A 61 13.14 -22.38 -7.78
N LEU A 62 12.37 -21.31 -7.98
CA LEU A 62 11.80 -20.92 -9.27
C LEU A 62 12.89 -20.56 -10.29
N ALA A 63 13.90 -19.80 -9.88
CA ALA A 63 14.97 -19.40 -10.78
C ALA A 63 15.82 -20.61 -11.22
N GLN A 64 16.06 -21.57 -10.33
CA GLN A 64 16.70 -22.85 -10.67
C GLN A 64 15.82 -23.69 -11.62
N GLN A 65 14.50 -23.71 -11.43
CA GLN A 65 13.58 -24.38 -12.36
C GLN A 65 13.65 -23.79 -13.76
N ILE A 66 13.56 -22.45 -13.90
CA ILE A 66 13.66 -21.76 -15.20
C ILE A 66 15.02 -22.04 -15.85
N LEU A 67 16.11 -21.85 -15.10
CA LEU A 67 17.47 -22.03 -15.64
C LEU A 67 17.78 -23.49 -16.02
N SER A 68 17.14 -24.48 -15.39
CA SER A 68 17.35 -25.91 -15.70
C SER A 68 16.37 -26.50 -16.72
N GLN A 69 15.24 -25.84 -17.02
CA GLN A 69 14.17 -26.41 -17.86
C GLN A 69 13.73 -25.52 -19.04
N THR A 70 13.79 -24.19 -18.90
CA THR A 70 13.06 -23.27 -19.81
C THR A 70 13.97 -22.26 -20.52
N SER A 71 14.84 -21.56 -19.80
CA SER A 71 15.57 -20.41 -20.33
C SER A 71 16.90 -20.16 -19.65
N LYS A 72 17.95 -19.87 -20.42
CA LYS A 72 19.19 -19.25 -19.91
C LYS A 72 19.04 -17.73 -19.95
N ASP A 73 18.41 -17.19 -18.91
CA ASP A 73 18.12 -15.76 -18.76
C ASP A 73 19.01 -15.09 -17.70
N LEU A 74 19.60 -13.95 -18.06
CA LEU A 74 20.52 -13.18 -17.21
C LEU A 74 19.82 -12.49 -16.04
N LEU A 75 18.57 -12.05 -16.20
CA LEU A 75 17.80 -11.43 -15.11
C LEU A 75 17.39 -12.50 -14.09
N VAL A 76 16.97 -13.68 -14.55
CA VAL A 76 16.67 -14.83 -13.70
C VAL A 76 17.92 -15.29 -12.94
N ALA A 77 19.08 -15.35 -13.60
CA ALA A 77 20.36 -15.66 -12.95
C ALA A 77 20.79 -14.56 -11.94
N SER A 78 20.53 -13.28 -12.22
CA SER A 78 20.72 -12.19 -11.26
C SER A 78 19.81 -12.33 -10.03
N TYR A 79 18.53 -12.68 -10.21
CA TYR A 79 17.62 -12.96 -9.10
C TYR A 79 18.07 -14.17 -8.28
N LEU A 80 18.56 -15.23 -8.93
CA LEU A 80 19.12 -16.39 -8.24
C LEU A 80 20.36 -16.03 -7.41
N ALA A 81 21.30 -15.24 -7.95
CA ALA A 81 22.49 -14.80 -7.21
C ALA A 81 22.13 -14.00 -5.95
N ARG A 82 21.12 -13.12 -6.03
CA ARG A 82 20.59 -12.36 -4.89
C ARG A 82 19.91 -13.26 -3.85
N ALA A 83 19.19 -14.28 -4.30
CA ALA A 83 18.47 -15.21 -3.43
C ALA A 83 19.42 -16.20 -2.73
N GLU A 84 20.46 -16.65 -3.41
CA GLU A 84 21.51 -17.50 -2.83
C GLU A 84 22.34 -16.72 -1.79
N PHE A 85 22.55 -15.40 -1.94
CA PHE A 85 23.14 -14.56 -0.90
C PHE A 85 22.32 -14.55 0.41
N GLU A 86 20.98 -14.59 0.35
CA GLU A 86 20.14 -14.63 1.56
C GLU A 86 20.11 -16.02 2.20
N ARG A 87 20.25 -17.05 1.39
CA ARG A 87 20.22 -18.46 1.84
C ARG A 87 21.56 -18.91 2.42
N GLU A 88 22.66 -18.49 1.82
CA GLU A 88 24.02 -18.99 2.11
C GLU A 88 25.12 -17.91 2.15
N GLY A 89 24.73 -16.62 2.24
CA GLY A 89 25.65 -15.52 2.46
C GLY A 89 26.67 -15.34 1.33
N LEU A 90 27.91 -15.04 1.72
CA LEU A 90 29.02 -14.77 0.79
C LEU A 90 29.30 -15.93 -0.18
N ASP A 91 29.14 -17.18 0.26
CA ASP A 91 29.31 -18.37 -0.59
C ASP A 91 28.19 -18.48 -1.64
N GLY A 92 26.95 -18.17 -1.27
CA GLY A 92 25.82 -18.12 -2.21
C GLY A 92 26.00 -17.05 -3.29
N LEU A 93 26.47 -15.86 -2.91
CA LEU A 93 26.78 -14.79 -3.87
C LEU A 93 27.95 -15.16 -4.78
N ALA A 94 28.99 -15.82 -4.26
CA ALA A 94 30.12 -16.29 -5.07
C ALA A 94 29.65 -17.26 -6.17
N ARG A 95 28.82 -18.26 -5.83
CA ARG A 95 28.19 -19.17 -6.80
C ARG A 95 27.33 -18.43 -7.83
N GLY A 96 26.55 -17.45 -7.39
CA GLY A 96 25.70 -16.65 -8.28
C GLY A 96 26.49 -15.87 -9.34
N LEU A 97 27.62 -15.25 -8.93
CA LEU A 97 28.52 -14.53 -9.83
C LEU A 97 29.29 -15.47 -10.77
N GLU A 98 29.72 -16.64 -10.30
CA GLU A 98 30.33 -17.68 -11.14
C GLU A 98 29.34 -18.24 -12.17
N LEU A 99 28.08 -18.47 -11.79
CA LEU A 99 27.03 -18.89 -12.71
C LEU A 99 26.77 -17.84 -13.79
N LEU A 100 26.67 -16.56 -13.43
CA LEU A 100 26.51 -15.47 -14.39
C LEU A 100 27.69 -15.39 -15.37
N ALA A 101 28.94 -15.48 -14.88
CA ALA A 101 30.13 -15.53 -15.73
C ALA A 101 30.10 -16.73 -16.68
N THR A 102 29.80 -17.92 -16.16
CA THR A 102 29.73 -19.17 -16.92
C THR A 102 28.65 -19.13 -18.02
N LEU A 103 27.47 -18.58 -17.72
CA LEU A 103 26.41 -18.39 -18.71
C LEU A 103 26.84 -17.42 -19.81
N MET A 104 27.43 -16.28 -19.45
CA MET A 104 27.97 -15.29 -20.39
C MET A 104 29.08 -15.85 -21.27
N GLU A 105 29.92 -16.75 -20.76
CA GLU A 105 30.98 -17.40 -21.53
C GLU A 105 30.44 -18.45 -22.51
N ARG A 106 29.53 -19.32 -22.04
CA ARG A 106 29.02 -20.45 -22.84
C ARG A 106 27.99 -20.06 -23.89
N TYR A 107 27.17 -19.05 -23.62
CA TYR A 107 25.92 -18.84 -24.35
C TYR A 107 25.69 -17.41 -24.87
N TRP A 108 26.69 -16.52 -24.82
CA TRP A 108 26.55 -15.07 -25.05
C TRP A 108 25.53 -14.67 -26.12
N ASP A 109 25.66 -15.20 -27.35
CA ASP A 109 24.82 -14.77 -28.49
C ASP A 109 23.36 -15.22 -28.37
N GLN A 110 23.10 -16.28 -27.58
CA GLN A 110 21.81 -16.97 -27.45
C GLN A 110 21.15 -16.77 -26.06
N LEU A 111 21.81 -16.10 -25.12
CA LEU A 111 21.24 -15.74 -23.80
C LEU A 111 20.04 -14.80 -23.92
N PHE A 112 19.13 -14.91 -22.97
CA PHE A 112 18.04 -13.96 -22.76
C PHE A 112 18.43 -12.89 -21.72
N PRO A 113 18.01 -11.61 -21.87
CA PRO A 113 17.43 -11.02 -23.07
C PRO A 113 18.37 -11.11 -24.28
N ALA A 114 17.84 -11.23 -25.50
CA ALA A 114 18.65 -11.40 -26.73
C ALA A 114 19.73 -10.31 -26.91
N VAL A 115 20.82 -10.61 -27.61
CA VAL A 115 21.97 -9.69 -27.78
C VAL A 115 21.60 -8.36 -28.45
N THR A 116 20.57 -8.36 -29.31
CA THR A 116 20.00 -7.13 -29.91
C THR A 116 19.38 -6.18 -28.86
N ARG A 117 19.03 -6.69 -27.67
CA ARG A 117 18.52 -5.92 -26.53
C ARG A 117 19.61 -5.68 -25.47
N MET A 118 20.80 -5.21 -25.88
CA MET A 118 21.93 -4.89 -24.98
C MET A 118 21.51 -4.08 -23.74
N ARG A 119 20.63 -3.07 -23.88
CA ARG A 119 20.11 -2.32 -22.72
C ARG A 119 19.43 -3.21 -21.68
N GLY A 120 18.65 -4.20 -22.10
CA GLY A 120 18.01 -5.18 -21.20
C GLY A 120 19.04 -6.08 -20.48
N ARG A 121 20.10 -6.50 -21.18
CA ARG A 121 21.22 -7.23 -20.57
C ARG A 121 21.98 -6.39 -19.54
N VAL A 122 22.16 -5.09 -19.80
CA VAL A 122 22.79 -4.15 -18.86
C VAL A 122 21.90 -3.94 -17.63
N SER A 123 20.58 -3.78 -17.81
CA SER A 123 19.63 -3.70 -16.70
C SER A 123 19.61 -4.97 -15.83
N ALA A 124 19.70 -6.15 -16.45
CA ALA A 124 19.69 -7.43 -15.73
C ALA A 124 20.89 -7.59 -14.77
N LEU A 125 22.10 -7.25 -15.20
CA LEU A 125 23.28 -7.25 -14.32
C LEU A 125 23.32 -6.03 -13.39
N GLY A 126 22.88 -4.87 -13.89
CA GLY A 126 22.83 -3.62 -13.13
C GLY A 126 21.96 -3.74 -11.88
N TRP A 127 20.82 -4.44 -11.97
CA TRP A 127 19.99 -4.73 -10.81
C TRP A 127 20.75 -5.48 -9.70
N LEU A 128 21.44 -6.58 -10.03
CA LEU A 128 22.23 -7.34 -9.05
C LEU A 128 23.38 -6.50 -8.47
N LEU A 129 24.06 -5.72 -9.31
CA LEU A 129 25.15 -4.83 -8.88
C LEU A 129 24.65 -3.80 -7.87
N THR A 130 23.49 -3.16 -8.14
CA THR A 130 22.85 -2.23 -7.20
C THR A 130 22.47 -2.91 -5.88
N GLN A 131 22.01 -4.16 -5.90
CA GLN A 131 21.77 -4.93 -4.67
C GLN A 131 23.08 -5.17 -3.89
N CYS A 132 24.16 -5.57 -4.57
CA CYS A 132 25.45 -5.80 -3.92
C CYS A 132 26.04 -4.51 -3.32
N GLU A 133 25.87 -3.37 -3.99
CA GLU A 133 26.28 -2.05 -3.49
C GLU A 133 25.53 -1.63 -2.21
N GLN A 134 24.29 -2.09 -2.03
CA GLN A 134 23.49 -1.82 -0.82
C GLN A 134 23.83 -2.79 0.32
N LEU A 135 24.08 -4.07 0.03
CA LEU A 135 24.17 -5.13 1.05
C LEU A 135 25.57 -5.38 1.58
N LEU A 136 26.60 -5.27 0.74
CA LEU A 136 27.98 -5.61 1.13
C LEU A 136 28.64 -4.60 2.08
N PRO A 137 28.39 -3.27 2.04
CA PRO A 137 29.05 -2.32 2.94
C PRO A 137 28.71 -2.51 4.42
N ASP A 138 27.49 -2.94 4.72
CA ASP A 138 26.97 -3.05 6.10
C ASP A 138 27.22 -4.45 6.72
N LEU A 139 27.83 -5.37 5.97
CA LEU A 139 28.08 -6.74 6.41
C LEU A 139 29.25 -6.81 7.41
N VAL A 140 28.96 -7.19 8.65
CA VAL A 140 29.97 -7.50 9.66
C VAL A 140 30.58 -8.88 9.39
N VAL A 141 31.90 -8.92 9.17
CA VAL A 141 32.66 -10.16 8.90
C VAL A 141 33.64 -10.47 10.03
N ASP A 142 33.89 -11.75 10.23
CA ASP A 142 34.77 -12.34 11.25
C ASP A 142 35.58 -13.52 10.65
N GLU A 143 36.30 -14.29 11.46
CA GLU A 143 37.22 -15.34 10.97
C GLU A 143 36.55 -16.43 10.12
N GLN A 144 35.31 -16.84 10.42
CA GLN A 144 34.58 -17.86 9.64
C GLN A 144 34.26 -17.38 8.22
N HIS A 145 34.16 -16.06 7.99
CA HIS A 145 33.93 -15.49 6.66
C HIS A 145 35.19 -15.43 5.78
N ARG A 146 36.38 -15.75 6.29
CA ARG A 146 37.65 -15.61 5.54
C ARG A 146 37.66 -16.39 4.22
N GLU A 147 37.27 -17.66 4.24
CA GLU A 147 37.26 -18.50 3.03
C GLU A 147 36.09 -18.19 2.08
N PRO A 148 34.82 -18.04 2.54
CA PRO A 148 33.73 -17.56 1.70
C PRO A 148 34.04 -16.23 1.00
N LEU A 149 34.66 -15.29 1.71
CA LEU A 149 35.05 -14.00 1.15
C LEU A 149 36.20 -14.12 0.15
N ALA A 150 37.13 -15.07 0.35
CA ALA A 150 38.18 -15.37 -0.62
C ALA A 150 37.63 -16.04 -1.90
N ARG A 151 36.50 -16.76 -1.83
CA ARG A 151 35.77 -17.25 -3.01
C ARG A 151 35.02 -16.12 -3.70
N LEU A 152 34.28 -15.30 -2.95
CA LEU A 152 33.58 -14.13 -3.50
C LEU A 152 34.52 -13.17 -4.24
N ASP A 153 35.74 -12.96 -3.74
CA ASP A 153 36.79 -12.16 -4.38
C ASP A 153 37.23 -12.74 -5.74
N ARG A 154 37.40 -14.06 -5.84
CA ARG A 154 37.69 -14.75 -7.11
C ARG A 154 36.50 -14.66 -8.08
N ALA A 155 35.30 -14.93 -7.59
CA ALA A 155 34.06 -14.89 -8.35
C ALA A 155 33.77 -13.47 -8.89
N ALA A 156 33.91 -12.44 -8.06
CA ALA A 156 33.72 -11.05 -8.45
C ALA A 156 34.78 -10.58 -9.45
N ALA A 157 36.04 -11.00 -9.31
CA ALA A 157 37.10 -10.71 -10.28
C ALA A 157 36.83 -11.38 -11.64
N GLY A 158 36.41 -12.65 -11.64
CA GLY A 158 36.01 -13.40 -12.84
C GLY A 158 34.81 -12.73 -13.52
N PHE A 159 33.71 -12.55 -12.80
CA PHE A 159 32.51 -11.86 -13.29
C PHE A 159 32.81 -10.46 -13.84
N ALA A 160 33.67 -9.68 -13.19
CA ALA A 160 34.08 -8.35 -13.68
C ALA A 160 34.91 -8.42 -14.96
N ALA A 161 35.74 -9.44 -15.14
CA ALA A 161 36.49 -9.68 -16.36
C ALA A 161 35.57 -10.10 -17.51
N THR A 162 34.72 -11.11 -17.29
CA THR A 162 33.76 -11.62 -18.29
C THR A 162 32.73 -10.55 -18.69
N THR A 163 32.23 -9.75 -17.74
CA THR A 163 31.33 -8.63 -18.04
C THR A 163 32.02 -7.58 -18.93
N ARG A 164 33.29 -7.26 -18.66
CA ARG A 164 34.05 -6.31 -19.49
C ARG A 164 34.30 -6.83 -20.90
N ASP A 165 34.66 -8.11 -21.03
CA ASP A 165 34.89 -8.79 -22.31
C ASP A 165 33.61 -8.79 -23.17
N LYS A 166 32.49 -9.25 -22.61
CA LYS A 166 31.25 -9.48 -23.37
C LYS A 166 30.48 -8.20 -23.71
N TYR A 167 30.48 -7.20 -22.82
CA TYR A 167 29.69 -5.98 -23.02
C TYR A 167 30.47 -4.83 -23.68
N GLY A 168 31.81 -4.86 -23.66
CA GLY A 168 32.65 -3.80 -24.23
C GLY A 168 32.31 -2.43 -23.66
N GLU A 169 32.01 -1.46 -24.53
CA GLU A 169 31.62 -0.08 -24.15
C GLU A 169 30.29 0.00 -23.36
N HIS A 170 29.47 -1.05 -23.40
CA HIS A 170 28.20 -1.13 -22.66
C HIS A 170 28.34 -1.83 -21.30
N ALA A 171 29.55 -2.11 -20.83
CA ALA A 171 29.76 -2.85 -19.58
C ALA A 171 29.20 -2.07 -18.37
N PRO A 172 28.32 -2.67 -17.54
CA PRO A 172 27.89 -2.07 -16.29
C PRO A 172 29.08 -1.93 -15.31
N ALA A 173 28.97 -1.00 -14.37
CA ALA A 173 30.04 -0.72 -13.41
C ALA A 173 30.21 -1.85 -12.40
N THR A 174 31.16 -2.75 -12.64
CA THR A 174 31.50 -3.86 -11.72
C THR A 174 32.51 -3.48 -10.64
N ARG A 175 33.13 -2.29 -10.75
CA ARG A 175 34.14 -1.80 -9.80
C ARG A 175 33.62 -1.58 -8.37
N PRO A 176 32.41 -1.03 -8.13
CA PRO A 176 31.87 -0.88 -6.77
C PRO A 176 31.77 -2.22 -6.03
N LEU A 177 31.38 -3.30 -6.72
CA LEU A 177 31.37 -4.67 -6.20
C LEU A 177 32.78 -5.13 -5.81
N THR A 178 33.77 -5.03 -6.70
CA THR A 178 35.15 -5.45 -6.36
C THR A 178 35.75 -4.62 -5.24
N ASP A 179 35.47 -3.31 -5.21
CA ASP A 179 35.95 -2.42 -4.15
C ASP A 179 35.25 -2.70 -2.81
N ALA A 180 33.98 -3.14 -2.81
CA ALA A 180 33.27 -3.58 -1.61
C ALA A 180 33.83 -4.89 -1.04
N VAL A 181 34.08 -5.89 -1.89
CA VAL A 181 34.72 -7.16 -1.47
C VAL A 181 36.14 -6.91 -0.94
N ALA A 182 36.90 -6.01 -1.57
CA ALA A 182 38.21 -5.60 -1.06
C ALA A 182 38.14 -4.92 0.32
N ARG A 183 37.12 -4.07 0.57
CA ARG A 183 36.87 -3.47 1.90
C ARG A 183 36.56 -4.54 2.95
N LEU A 184 35.67 -5.49 2.66
CA LEU A 184 35.35 -6.60 3.56
C LEU A 184 36.59 -7.45 3.88
N LYS A 185 37.50 -7.65 2.92
CA LYS A 185 38.75 -8.40 3.17
C LYS A 185 39.70 -7.67 4.12
N LEU A 186 39.63 -6.34 4.17
CA LEU A 186 40.42 -5.49 5.06
C LEU A 186 39.82 -5.37 6.47
N SER A 187 38.52 -5.67 6.66
CA SER A 187 37.87 -5.68 7.98
C SER A 187 37.95 -7.03 8.71
N LEU A 188 38.44 -8.09 8.06
CA LEU A 188 38.71 -9.37 8.72
C LEU A 188 39.80 -9.22 9.81
N PRO A 189 39.69 -9.92 10.96
CA PRO A 189 40.76 -9.98 11.95
C PRO A 189 42.04 -10.61 11.38
N GLU A 190 43.19 -10.44 12.05
CA GLU A 190 44.43 -11.11 11.63
C GLU A 190 44.34 -12.64 11.86
N PRO A 191 44.78 -13.47 10.89
CA PRO A 191 44.61 -14.92 10.98
C PRO A 191 45.42 -15.52 12.13
N THR A 192 44.71 -16.16 13.07
CA THR A 192 45.35 -16.95 14.13
C THR A 192 46.06 -18.17 13.52
N SER A 193 47.38 -18.25 13.71
CA SER A 193 48.19 -19.30 13.09
C SER A 193 48.19 -20.59 13.92
N SER A 194 47.73 -21.72 13.32
CA SER A 194 48.11 -23.14 13.54
C SER A 194 47.03 -24.09 12.99
N PRO A 195 47.24 -25.43 12.89
CA PRO A 195 48.10 -26.09 11.90
C PRO A 195 47.31 -27.07 10.98
N SER A 196 48.03 -27.76 10.07
CA SER A 196 47.50 -28.56 8.94
C SER A 196 46.69 -29.84 9.31
N PRO A 197 45.89 -30.39 8.37
CA PRO A 197 44.79 -31.34 8.64
C PRO A 197 45.15 -32.83 8.48
N ALA A 198 44.23 -33.72 8.89
CA ALA A 198 44.36 -35.17 8.77
C ALA A 198 43.20 -35.83 7.99
N GLY A 199 43.54 -36.48 6.87
CA GLY A 199 43.00 -37.79 6.42
C GLY A 199 41.54 -37.92 5.94
N PRO A 200 41.29 -38.16 4.64
CA PRO A 200 39.99 -38.61 4.12
C PRO A 200 39.85 -40.15 4.09
N SER A 201 38.62 -40.66 3.99
CA SER A 201 38.30 -42.07 3.71
C SER A 201 36.87 -42.23 3.12
N PRO A 202 36.56 -43.33 2.39
CA PRO A 202 36.03 -43.16 1.03
C PRO A 202 34.61 -43.71 0.73
N THR A 203 34.18 -43.41 -0.50
CA THR A 203 32.91 -43.73 -1.20
C THR A 203 32.67 -45.23 -1.46
N ALA A 204 31.40 -45.62 -1.69
CA ALA A 204 30.98 -46.92 -2.24
C ALA A 204 29.94 -46.78 -3.39
N PRO A 205 29.78 -47.75 -4.32
CA PRO A 205 29.30 -47.49 -5.70
C PRO A 205 27.89 -48.05 -6.07
N PRO A 206 27.32 -47.66 -7.24
CA PRO A 206 25.96 -48.03 -7.70
C PRO A 206 25.87 -49.30 -8.58
N ARG A 207 24.65 -49.76 -8.91
CA ARG A 207 24.33 -50.87 -9.83
C ARG A 207 22.97 -50.66 -10.57
N PRO A 208 22.64 -51.41 -11.65
CA PRO A 208 22.38 -50.75 -12.94
C PRO A 208 20.99 -51.01 -13.58
N THR A 209 20.86 -50.50 -14.81
CA THR A 209 19.72 -50.49 -15.74
C THR A 209 19.31 -51.85 -16.33
N THR A 210 18.08 -51.92 -16.90
CA THR A 210 17.78 -52.57 -18.20
C THR A 210 16.33 -52.23 -18.67
N PRO A 211 15.96 -52.39 -19.97
CA PRO A 211 14.92 -51.57 -20.62
C PRO A 211 13.69 -52.35 -21.15
N SER A 212 12.70 -51.64 -21.72
CA SER A 212 11.86 -52.15 -22.81
C SER A 212 11.14 -51.05 -23.62
N ALA A 213 10.82 -51.34 -24.90
CA ALA A 213 10.14 -50.47 -25.88
C ALA A 213 9.34 -51.38 -26.87
N PRO A 214 8.79 -50.90 -28.01
CA PRO A 214 7.79 -49.85 -28.26
C PRO A 214 6.52 -50.41 -28.99
N SER A 215 5.51 -49.58 -29.30
CA SER A 215 4.54 -49.85 -30.39
C SER A 215 3.82 -48.58 -30.88
N ALA A 216 3.18 -48.61 -32.07
CA ALA A 216 2.90 -47.41 -32.88
C ALA A 216 1.59 -47.42 -33.73
N ALA A 217 1.33 -46.27 -34.37
CA ALA A 217 0.57 -46.04 -35.62
C ALA A 217 -0.93 -45.66 -35.61
N THR A 218 -1.37 -45.02 -36.72
CA THR A 218 -2.55 -44.13 -36.88
C THR A 218 -3.32 -44.47 -38.23
N PRO A 219 -4.22 -43.61 -38.84
CA PRO A 219 -5.67 -43.81 -39.09
C PRO A 219 -6.05 -44.05 -40.60
N PRO A 220 -7.05 -43.40 -41.28
CA PRO A 220 -8.53 -43.20 -41.15
C PRO A 220 -9.33 -43.92 -42.32
N PRO A 221 -10.57 -43.56 -42.83
CA PRO A 221 -10.99 -42.30 -43.55
C PRO A 221 -12.50 -41.84 -43.42
N ALA A 222 -12.96 -40.86 -44.23
CA ALA A 222 -14.30 -40.17 -44.23
C ALA A 222 -15.06 -40.23 -45.60
N PRO A 223 -16.34 -39.76 -45.78
CA PRO A 223 -16.65 -38.34 -46.18
C PRO A 223 -18.11 -37.81 -45.84
N SER A 224 -18.64 -36.83 -46.63
CA SER A 224 -19.84 -35.95 -46.41
C SER A 224 -21.11 -36.25 -47.26
N PRO A 225 -22.23 -35.46 -47.16
CA PRO A 225 -22.62 -34.48 -48.23
C PRO A 225 -23.38 -33.18 -47.76
N VAL A 226 -24.05 -32.44 -48.67
CA VAL A 226 -24.28 -30.95 -48.67
C VAL A 226 -25.65 -30.48 -49.29
N ASP A 227 -26.11 -29.24 -48.95
CA ASP A 227 -27.13 -28.33 -49.62
C ASP A 227 -28.67 -28.60 -49.56
N PRO A 228 -29.61 -27.62 -49.85
CA PRO A 228 -29.50 -26.16 -50.19
C PRO A 228 -30.49 -25.16 -49.49
N GLU A 229 -30.40 -23.88 -49.91
CA GLU A 229 -31.21 -22.63 -49.74
C GLU A 229 -32.68 -22.61 -49.22
N ALA A 230 -33.01 -21.52 -48.50
CA ALA A 230 -34.26 -20.74 -48.68
C ALA A 230 -34.13 -19.29 -48.16
N GLY A 231 -34.53 -18.28 -48.93
CA GLY A 231 -34.52 -16.87 -48.51
C GLY A 231 -35.88 -16.35 -48.01
N SER A 232 -35.88 -15.27 -47.24
CA SER A 232 -37.09 -14.46 -46.99
C SER A 232 -36.74 -12.99 -46.77
N THR A 233 -37.37 -12.12 -47.55
CA THR A 233 -37.35 -10.66 -47.36
C THR A 233 -38.32 -10.25 -46.25
N ALA A 234 -37.94 -9.25 -45.44
CA ALA A 234 -38.83 -8.60 -44.48
C ALA A 234 -38.57 -7.09 -44.45
N ALA A 235 -39.65 -6.32 -44.24
CA ALA A 235 -39.67 -4.86 -44.22
C ALA A 235 -38.89 -4.27 -43.03
N PRO A 236 -38.44 -2.99 -43.08
CA PRO A 236 -37.68 -2.37 -42.01
C PRO A 236 -38.50 -2.32 -40.69
N PRO A 237 -38.02 -2.91 -39.59
CA PRO A 237 -38.70 -2.83 -38.30
C PRO A 237 -38.43 -1.49 -37.59
N ALA A 238 -39.26 -1.18 -36.59
CA ALA A 238 -39.07 -0.03 -35.72
C ALA A 238 -37.72 -0.09 -35.00
N VAL A 239 -37.14 1.08 -34.71
CA VAL A 239 -35.76 1.28 -34.16
C VAL A 239 -35.45 0.28 -33.04
N GLU A 240 -34.73 -0.80 -33.38
CA GLU A 240 -34.57 -1.96 -32.51
C GLU A 240 -33.88 -1.63 -31.19
N ALA A 241 -34.26 -2.33 -30.12
CA ALA A 241 -33.58 -2.23 -28.83
C ALA A 241 -32.18 -2.83 -28.91
N PHE A 242 -31.20 -2.24 -28.23
CA PHE A 242 -29.84 -2.77 -28.19
C PHE A 242 -29.81 -4.20 -27.64
N ARG A 243 -28.89 -4.99 -28.20
CA ARG A 243 -28.66 -6.41 -27.86
C ARG A 243 -27.17 -6.70 -27.99
N PRO A 244 -26.47 -7.12 -26.92
CA PRO A 244 -25.03 -7.36 -26.97
C PRO A 244 -24.60 -8.38 -28.03
N LYS A 245 -25.38 -9.45 -28.23
CA LYS A 245 -25.10 -10.47 -29.28
C LYS A 245 -25.14 -9.89 -30.69
N ASP A 246 -26.14 -9.08 -31.00
CA ASP A 246 -26.31 -8.52 -32.34
C ASP A 246 -25.23 -7.45 -32.61
N ALA A 247 -24.84 -6.69 -31.58
CA ALA A 247 -23.72 -5.74 -31.64
C ALA A 247 -22.34 -6.42 -31.78
N ALA A 248 -22.15 -7.59 -31.19
CA ALA A 248 -20.90 -8.35 -31.26
C ALA A 248 -20.80 -9.29 -32.47
N ALA A 249 -21.90 -9.54 -33.19
CA ALA A 249 -22.05 -10.64 -34.16
C ALA A 249 -20.89 -10.75 -35.16
N VAL A 250 -20.40 -9.62 -35.67
CA VAL A 250 -19.36 -9.56 -36.71
C VAL A 250 -17.97 -10.07 -36.27
N TRP A 251 -17.77 -10.34 -34.99
CA TRP A 251 -16.56 -10.96 -34.43
C TRP A 251 -16.78 -12.38 -33.92
N LEU A 252 -18.03 -12.88 -33.89
CA LEU A 252 -18.39 -14.18 -33.30
C LEU A 252 -18.30 -15.35 -34.29
N ASP A 253 -18.10 -15.09 -35.58
CA ASP A 253 -17.86 -16.15 -36.57
C ASP A 253 -16.58 -16.94 -36.21
N PRO A 254 -16.64 -18.29 -36.13
CA PRO A 254 -15.45 -19.11 -35.88
C PRO A 254 -14.39 -18.94 -36.95
N ILE A 255 -13.12 -18.96 -36.54
CA ILE A 255 -11.99 -18.87 -37.48
C ILE A 255 -11.87 -20.21 -38.24
N PRO A 256 -11.74 -20.21 -39.59
CA PRO A 256 -11.62 -21.44 -40.37
C PRO A 256 -10.38 -22.26 -39.99
N GLY A 257 -10.58 -23.50 -39.55
CA GLY A 257 -9.49 -24.41 -39.19
C GLY A 257 -9.86 -25.42 -38.11
N PRO A 258 -8.87 -26.13 -37.54
CA PRO A 258 -9.09 -27.11 -36.47
C PRO A 258 -9.37 -26.47 -35.09
N SER A 259 -9.09 -25.17 -34.92
CA SER A 259 -9.41 -24.39 -33.73
C SER A 259 -10.43 -23.31 -34.10
N PRO A 260 -11.67 -23.34 -33.57
CA PRO A 260 -12.66 -22.30 -33.85
C PRO A 260 -12.25 -20.93 -33.30
N ALA A 261 -11.34 -20.91 -32.31
CA ALA A 261 -10.73 -19.71 -31.75
C ALA A 261 -9.47 -19.24 -32.51
N GLY A 262 -9.05 -19.94 -33.57
CA GLY A 262 -7.81 -19.66 -34.30
C GLY A 262 -6.54 -20.05 -33.54
N ALA A 263 -5.40 -19.60 -34.07
CA ALA A 263 -4.08 -19.76 -33.45
C ALA A 263 -3.85 -18.68 -32.37
N ASP A 264 -2.79 -18.78 -31.60
CA ASP A 264 -2.39 -17.71 -30.67
C ASP A 264 -1.70 -16.58 -31.45
N SER A 265 -2.28 -15.38 -31.45
CA SER A 265 -1.73 -14.24 -32.19
C SER A 265 -0.63 -13.48 -31.46
N GLN A 266 -0.17 -13.89 -30.26
CA GLN A 266 0.80 -13.11 -29.47
C GLN A 266 2.15 -12.80 -30.17
N TYR A 267 2.48 -13.55 -31.24
CA TYR A 267 3.68 -13.37 -32.06
C TYR A 267 3.38 -12.87 -33.49
N GLU A 268 2.13 -12.51 -33.79
CA GLU A 268 1.76 -11.94 -35.08
C GLU A 268 2.26 -10.48 -35.17
N PRO A 269 2.89 -10.05 -36.28
CA PRO A 269 3.40 -8.68 -36.43
C PRO A 269 2.35 -7.60 -36.17
N ASP A 270 1.10 -7.85 -36.55
CA ASP A 270 -0.02 -6.93 -36.32
C ASP A 270 -0.42 -6.86 -34.84
N HIS A 271 -0.26 -7.93 -34.05
CA HIS A 271 -0.51 -7.91 -32.60
C HIS A 271 0.65 -7.22 -31.88
N GLU A 272 1.91 -7.47 -32.29
CA GLU A 272 3.06 -6.70 -31.79
C GLU A 272 2.90 -5.20 -32.09
N ALA A 273 2.40 -4.83 -33.27
CA ALA A 273 2.10 -3.45 -33.63
C ALA A 273 0.99 -2.84 -32.75
N VAL A 274 -0.08 -3.59 -32.44
CA VAL A 274 -1.12 -3.15 -31.47
C VAL A 274 -0.52 -2.95 -30.09
N GLN A 275 0.29 -3.88 -29.58
CA GLN A 275 0.94 -3.75 -28.27
C GLN A 275 1.92 -2.57 -28.23
N ALA A 276 2.64 -2.30 -29.32
CA ALA A 276 3.54 -1.15 -29.43
C ALA A 276 2.79 0.20 -29.41
N GLU A 277 1.61 0.29 -30.03
CA GLU A 277 0.74 1.47 -29.92
C GLU A 277 0.20 1.65 -28.50
N ILE A 278 -0.29 0.58 -27.87
CA ILE A 278 -0.79 0.61 -26.48
C ILE A 278 0.32 0.99 -25.48
N GLY A 279 1.53 0.47 -25.65
CA GLY A 279 2.68 0.75 -24.77
C GLY A 279 3.11 2.21 -24.74
N LYS A 280 2.71 3.03 -25.73
CA LYS A 280 2.95 4.49 -25.70
C LYS A 280 2.28 5.18 -24.50
N LEU A 281 1.19 4.61 -23.96
CA LEU A 281 0.49 5.13 -22.77
C LEU A 281 1.35 5.16 -21.51
N GLU A 282 2.33 4.25 -21.40
CA GLU A 282 3.20 4.12 -20.22
C GLU A 282 4.44 5.02 -20.32
N THR A 283 4.68 5.63 -21.48
CA THR A 283 5.90 6.41 -21.76
C THR A 283 5.63 7.91 -21.82
N VAL A 284 6.19 8.65 -20.87
CA VAL A 284 6.01 10.11 -20.68
C VAL A 284 6.48 10.96 -21.88
N THR A 285 7.22 10.39 -22.83
CA THR A 285 7.89 11.11 -23.94
C THR A 285 7.56 10.56 -25.34
N SER A 286 6.50 9.76 -25.50
CA SER A 286 6.11 9.18 -26.80
C SER A 286 5.08 10.03 -27.56
N ASP A 287 5.02 9.83 -28.87
CA ASP A 287 3.91 10.31 -29.71
C ASP A 287 2.55 9.78 -29.21
N PRO A 288 1.43 10.51 -29.48
CA PRO A 288 0.10 10.05 -29.11
C PRO A 288 -0.25 8.68 -29.74
N VAL A 289 -1.08 7.91 -29.05
CA VAL A 289 -1.55 6.59 -29.50
C VAL A 289 -2.40 6.71 -30.75
N ASP A 290 -2.11 5.93 -31.79
CA ASP A 290 -2.99 5.83 -32.96
C ASP A 290 -4.12 4.84 -32.69
N TRP A 291 -5.22 5.34 -32.13
CA TRP A 291 -6.41 4.54 -31.85
C TRP A 291 -7.08 3.98 -33.11
N ASN A 292 -6.97 4.63 -34.27
CA ASN A 292 -7.50 4.09 -35.53
C ASN A 292 -6.71 2.84 -35.96
N ARG A 293 -5.38 2.88 -35.82
CA ARG A 293 -4.51 1.74 -36.07
C ARG A 293 -4.78 0.59 -35.09
N VAL A 294 -4.91 0.88 -33.79
CA VAL A 294 -5.28 -0.13 -32.77
C VAL A 294 -6.62 -0.79 -33.11
N ALA A 295 -7.64 0.00 -33.45
CA ALA A 295 -8.96 -0.53 -33.82
C ALA A 295 -8.90 -1.41 -35.07
N THR A 296 -8.24 -0.93 -36.14
CA THR A 296 -8.17 -1.63 -37.43
C THR A 296 -7.46 -2.99 -37.31
N LEU A 297 -6.28 -3.02 -36.70
CA LEU A 297 -5.50 -4.25 -36.56
C LEU A 297 -6.16 -5.25 -35.61
N SER A 298 -6.74 -4.79 -34.50
CA SER A 298 -7.45 -5.65 -33.55
C SER A 298 -8.72 -6.26 -34.17
N ASP A 299 -9.48 -5.47 -34.93
CA ASP A 299 -10.67 -5.93 -35.66
C ASP A 299 -10.33 -7.04 -36.67
N GLN A 300 -9.30 -6.82 -37.50
CA GLN A 300 -8.82 -7.79 -38.47
C GLN A 300 -8.38 -9.09 -37.80
N LEU A 301 -7.50 -9.01 -36.79
CA LEU A 301 -6.97 -10.20 -36.10
C LEU A 301 -8.05 -11.03 -35.41
N ILE A 302 -9.05 -10.41 -34.78
CA ILE A 302 -10.17 -11.12 -34.14
C ILE A 302 -11.05 -11.84 -35.17
N ARG A 303 -11.21 -11.28 -36.37
CA ARG A 303 -12.00 -11.91 -37.44
C ARG A 303 -11.27 -13.05 -38.14
N SER A 304 -9.98 -12.89 -38.42
CA SER A 304 -9.25 -13.81 -39.32
C SER A 304 -8.26 -14.75 -38.65
N THR A 305 -7.70 -14.40 -37.48
CA THR A 305 -6.44 -15.02 -37.01
C THR A 305 -6.56 -15.62 -35.61
N SER A 306 -7.11 -14.88 -34.64
CA SER A 306 -7.19 -15.32 -33.25
C SER A 306 -8.31 -14.65 -32.47
N LYS A 307 -9.14 -15.44 -31.78
CA LYS A 307 -10.01 -14.96 -30.70
C LYS A 307 -9.14 -14.76 -29.46
N HIS A 308 -8.38 -13.68 -29.44
CA HIS A 308 -7.50 -13.30 -28.32
C HIS A 308 -8.14 -12.20 -27.48
N LEU A 309 -8.30 -12.44 -26.17
CA LEU A 309 -9.05 -11.54 -25.27
C LEU A 309 -8.41 -10.16 -25.13
N SER A 310 -7.06 -10.06 -25.12
CA SER A 310 -6.38 -8.76 -25.09
C SER A 310 -6.72 -7.90 -26.31
N LEU A 311 -6.84 -8.49 -27.50
CA LEU A 311 -7.24 -7.76 -28.71
C LEU A 311 -8.68 -7.26 -28.59
N ALA A 312 -9.60 -8.04 -28.01
CA ALA A 312 -10.95 -7.58 -27.74
C ALA A 312 -10.98 -6.40 -26.75
N THR A 313 -10.12 -6.40 -25.73
CA THR A 313 -9.99 -5.28 -24.78
C THR A 313 -9.31 -4.05 -25.38
N TYR A 314 -8.30 -4.23 -26.26
CA TYR A 314 -7.68 -3.12 -27.00
C TYR A 314 -8.65 -2.52 -28.03
N LEU A 315 -9.43 -3.34 -28.73
CA LEU A 315 -10.49 -2.88 -29.63
C LEU A 315 -11.58 -2.12 -28.88
N ALA A 316 -12.06 -2.64 -27.75
CA ALA A 316 -13.03 -1.94 -26.91
C ALA A 316 -12.51 -0.59 -26.42
N ARG A 317 -11.23 -0.50 -26.03
CA ARG A 317 -10.60 0.76 -25.66
C ARG A 317 -10.53 1.72 -26.85
N ALA A 318 -10.03 1.26 -27.99
CA ALA A 318 -9.90 2.10 -29.18
C ALA A 318 -11.26 2.63 -29.67
N ARG A 319 -12.31 1.80 -29.63
CA ARG A 319 -13.68 2.25 -29.94
C ARG A 319 -14.18 3.32 -28.95
N PHE A 320 -13.90 3.18 -27.65
CA PHE A 320 -14.24 4.23 -26.67
C PHE A 320 -13.51 5.56 -26.95
N GLU A 321 -12.24 5.48 -27.38
CA GLU A 321 -11.42 6.66 -27.68
C GLU A 321 -11.86 7.37 -28.97
N LEU A 322 -12.39 6.62 -29.95
CA LEU A 322 -12.84 7.15 -31.24
C LEU A 322 -14.33 7.55 -31.29
N GLU A 323 -15.19 6.81 -30.59
CA GLU A 323 -16.65 6.91 -30.69
C GLU A 323 -17.34 7.26 -29.35
N GLY A 324 -16.60 7.34 -28.24
CA GLY A 324 -17.16 7.58 -26.91
C GLY A 324 -17.97 6.41 -26.35
N ILE A 325 -18.98 6.70 -25.53
CA ILE A 325 -19.84 5.69 -24.88
C ILE A 325 -20.43 4.65 -25.86
N PRO A 326 -20.94 5.01 -27.05
CA PRO A 326 -21.42 4.02 -28.03
C PRO A 326 -20.35 3.01 -28.43
N GLY A 327 -19.10 3.47 -28.63
CA GLY A 327 -17.97 2.60 -28.93
C GLY A 327 -17.60 1.65 -27.78
N LEU A 328 -17.63 2.16 -26.54
CA LEU A 328 -17.45 1.32 -25.35
C LEU A 328 -18.57 0.29 -25.21
N THR A 329 -19.81 0.67 -25.48
CA THR A 329 -20.99 -0.22 -25.39
C THR A 329 -20.83 -1.43 -26.33
N VAL A 330 -20.43 -1.19 -27.58
CA VAL A 330 -20.09 -2.27 -28.54
C VAL A 330 -18.86 -3.05 -28.08
N GLY A 331 -17.83 -2.40 -27.54
CA GLY A 331 -16.62 -3.04 -27.01
C GLY A 331 -16.87 -4.00 -25.83
N LEU A 332 -17.69 -3.59 -24.85
CA LEU A 332 -18.07 -4.43 -23.71
C LEU A 332 -18.94 -5.61 -24.15
N ALA A 333 -19.84 -5.39 -25.12
CA ALA A 333 -20.63 -6.45 -25.74
C ALA A 333 -19.74 -7.48 -26.47
N LEU A 334 -18.79 -7.02 -27.29
CA LEU A 334 -17.77 -7.86 -27.93
C LEU A 334 -17.04 -8.73 -26.89
N ILE A 335 -16.50 -8.12 -25.84
CA ILE A 335 -15.73 -8.85 -24.81
C ILE A 335 -16.61 -9.90 -24.14
N ALA A 336 -17.84 -9.55 -23.75
CA ALA A 336 -18.74 -10.47 -23.06
C ALA A 336 -19.15 -11.66 -23.94
N GLU A 337 -19.59 -11.40 -25.16
CA GLU A 337 -20.08 -12.45 -26.07
C GLU A 337 -18.95 -13.31 -26.64
N LEU A 338 -17.78 -12.72 -26.90
CA LEU A 338 -16.59 -13.49 -27.31
C LEU A 338 -16.14 -14.43 -26.17
N THR A 339 -16.12 -13.93 -24.93
CA THR A 339 -15.77 -14.71 -23.73
C THR A 339 -16.76 -15.86 -23.50
N ASP A 340 -18.05 -15.63 -23.73
CA ASP A 340 -19.08 -16.67 -23.59
C ASP A 340 -19.03 -17.72 -24.72
N ALA A 341 -18.82 -17.29 -25.98
CA ALA A 341 -18.83 -18.17 -27.14
C ALA A 341 -17.55 -19.03 -27.29
N PHE A 342 -16.38 -18.50 -26.91
CA PHE A 342 -15.08 -19.15 -27.16
C PHE A 342 -14.31 -19.55 -25.90
N TRP A 343 -14.94 -19.54 -24.71
CA TRP A 343 -14.27 -19.70 -23.40
C TRP A 343 -13.14 -20.75 -23.36
N GLU A 344 -13.43 -21.99 -23.76
CA GLU A 344 -12.47 -23.10 -23.71
C GLU A 344 -11.27 -22.92 -24.65
N ALA A 345 -11.51 -22.40 -25.85
CA ALA A 345 -10.52 -22.35 -26.94
C ALA A 345 -9.80 -21.00 -27.09
N MET A 346 -10.34 -19.94 -26.48
CA MET A 346 -9.85 -18.56 -26.54
C MET A 346 -8.41 -18.40 -26.02
N HIS A 347 -7.68 -17.44 -26.59
CA HIS A 347 -6.35 -17.04 -26.11
C HIS A 347 -6.42 -15.81 -25.18
N PRO A 348 -5.59 -15.72 -24.13
CA PRO A 348 -4.70 -16.75 -23.60
C PRO A 348 -5.48 -17.99 -23.11
N PRO A 349 -4.91 -19.20 -23.15
CA PRO A 349 -5.61 -20.43 -22.76
C PRO A 349 -5.99 -20.45 -21.27
N LEU A 350 -6.98 -21.27 -20.88
CA LEU A 350 -7.52 -21.34 -19.52
C LEU A 350 -6.46 -21.49 -18.41
N ARG A 351 -5.36 -22.21 -18.66
CA ARG A 351 -4.21 -22.31 -17.74
C ARG A 351 -3.54 -20.96 -17.39
N ARG A 352 -3.86 -19.89 -18.12
CA ARG A 352 -3.43 -18.50 -17.89
C ARG A 352 -4.65 -17.60 -17.54
N ILE A 353 -5.59 -18.10 -16.72
CA ILE A 353 -6.83 -17.39 -16.30
C ILE A 353 -6.56 -15.96 -15.78
N ARG A 354 -5.50 -15.76 -15.00
CA ARG A 354 -5.07 -14.43 -14.53
C ARG A 354 -4.77 -13.46 -15.66
N ARG A 355 -4.19 -13.90 -16.79
CA ARG A 355 -3.98 -13.02 -17.95
C ARG A 355 -5.27 -12.63 -18.65
N ARG A 356 -6.28 -13.50 -18.65
CA ARG A 356 -7.62 -13.13 -19.12
C ARG A 356 -8.24 -12.05 -18.24
N SER A 357 -8.08 -12.21 -16.92
CA SER A 357 -8.56 -11.25 -15.93
C SER A 357 -7.86 -9.89 -16.07
N ASN A 358 -6.52 -9.89 -16.09
CA ASN A 358 -5.72 -8.66 -16.22
C ASN A 358 -6.00 -7.88 -17.52
N ALA A 359 -6.26 -8.56 -18.64
CA ALA A 359 -6.65 -7.90 -19.89
C ALA A 359 -7.96 -7.10 -19.74
N MET A 360 -8.96 -7.69 -19.06
CA MET A 360 -10.21 -7.00 -18.75
C MET A 360 -10.01 -5.89 -17.71
N THR A 361 -9.21 -6.13 -16.66
CA THR A 361 -8.89 -5.12 -15.63
C THR A 361 -8.24 -3.88 -16.24
N TRP A 362 -7.26 -4.04 -17.13
CA TRP A 362 -6.60 -2.94 -17.85
C TRP A 362 -7.61 -2.04 -18.59
N LEU A 363 -8.61 -2.64 -19.26
CA LEU A 363 -9.67 -1.87 -19.93
C LEU A 363 -10.52 -1.11 -18.89
N LEU A 364 -10.97 -1.80 -17.84
CA LEU A 364 -11.87 -1.26 -16.83
C LEU A 364 -11.24 -0.07 -16.10
N GLU A 365 -10.00 -0.21 -15.63
CA GLU A 365 -9.22 0.86 -15.00
C GLU A 365 -9.05 2.04 -15.95
N GLY A 366 -8.74 1.79 -17.23
CA GLY A 366 -8.62 2.85 -18.22
C GLY A 366 -9.92 3.62 -18.46
N VAL A 367 -11.10 2.98 -18.46
CA VAL A 367 -12.38 3.61 -18.86
C VAL A 367 -13.18 4.20 -17.70
N CYS A 368 -13.06 3.71 -16.45
CA CYS A 368 -13.99 4.05 -15.37
C CYS A 368 -14.12 5.55 -15.13
N ASP A 369 -13.02 6.27 -14.97
CA ASP A 369 -13.04 7.70 -14.65
C ASP A 369 -13.55 8.52 -15.84
N ARG A 370 -13.12 8.16 -17.05
CA ARG A 370 -13.53 8.85 -18.29
C ARG A 370 -15.01 8.66 -18.63
N VAL A 371 -15.60 7.53 -18.26
CA VAL A 371 -17.05 7.31 -18.36
C VAL A 371 -17.79 8.18 -17.33
N ALA A 372 -17.23 8.37 -16.12
CA ALA A 372 -17.80 9.25 -15.12
C ALA A 372 -17.76 10.74 -15.54
N ASP A 373 -16.69 11.16 -16.21
CA ASP A 373 -16.48 12.52 -16.70
C ASP A 373 -17.22 12.85 -18.03
N THR A 374 -17.97 11.91 -18.60
CA THR A 374 -18.62 12.13 -19.90
C THR A 374 -19.79 13.11 -19.77
N PRO A 375 -19.79 14.26 -20.51
CA PRO A 375 -20.86 15.25 -20.42
C PRO A 375 -22.15 14.73 -21.09
N LEU A 376 -23.25 14.71 -20.33
CA LEU A 376 -24.56 14.24 -20.78
C LEU A 376 -25.48 15.38 -21.25
N GLN A 377 -26.29 15.09 -22.25
CA GLN A 377 -27.32 15.96 -22.81
C GLN A 377 -28.72 15.34 -22.62
N ALA A 378 -29.75 16.18 -22.74
CA ALA A 378 -31.14 15.72 -22.74
C ALA A 378 -31.41 14.89 -24.00
N GLY A 379 -31.67 13.59 -23.83
CA GLY A 379 -31.81 12.61 -24.91
C GLY A 379 -30.82 11.44 -24.83
N ASP A 380 -29.76 11.55 -24.02
CA ASP A 380 -28.73 10.51 -23.86
C ASP A 380 -29.19 9.29 -23.03
N GLU A 381 -30.42 9.30 -22.50
CA GLU A 381 -31.01 8.23 -21.68
C GLU A 381 -30.78 6.85 -22.31
N ARG A 382 -31.07 6.73 -23.61
CA ARG A 382 -30.91 5.48 -24.38
C ARG A 382 -29.44 5.04 -24.49
N MET A 383 -28.52 5.98 -24.71
CA MET A 383 -27.09 5.67 -24.80
C MET A 383 -26.55 5.11 -23.47
N VAL A 384 -27.02 5.65 -22.35
CA VAL A 384 -26.65 5.17 -21.02
C VAL A 384 -27.35 3.85 -20.66
N ASP A 385 -28.60 3.64 -21.10
CA ASP A 385 -29.30 2.36 -20.97
C ASP A 385 -28.62 1.22 -21.74
N ASP A 386 -28.19 1.50 -22.99
CA ASP A 386 -27.46 0.53 -23.82
C ASP A 386 -26.10 0.17 -23.17
N LEU A 387 -25.38 1.17 -22.61
CA LEU A 387 -24.15 0.97 -21.84
C LEU A 387 -24.39 0.16 -20.54
N GLU A 388 -25.47 0.43 -19.81
CA GLU A 388 -25.88 -0.34 -18.63
C GLU A 388 -26.14 -1.79 -19.00
N GLN A 389 -26.82 -2.05 -20.12
CA GLN A 389 -27.10 -3.41 -20.59
C GLN A 389 -25.81 -4.16 -20.96
N ALA A 390 -24.89 -3.52 -21.70
CA ALA A 390 -23.58 -4.11 -22.05
C ALA A 390 -22.73 -4.40 -20.79
N THR A 391 -22.68 -3.47 -19.84
CA THR A 391 -21.92 -3.62 -18.59
C THR A 391 -22.49 -4.74 -17.72
N ASN A 392 -23.82 -4.85 -17.62
CA ASN A 392 -24.48 -5.94 -16.91
C ASN A 392 -24.22 -7.31 -17.58
N ARG A 393 -24.19 -7.37 -18.92
CA ARG A 393 -23.86 -8.62 -19.64
C ARG A 393 -22.41 -9.04 -19.39
N LEU A 394 -21.44 -8.11 -19.43
CA LEU A 394 -20.05 -8.41 -19.07
C LEU A 394 -19.95 -8.90 -17.62
N ALA A 395 -20.62 -8.24 -16.67
CA ALA A 395 -20.63 -8.64 -15.26
C ALA A 395 -21.27 -10.02 -15.00
N ALA A 396 -22.19 -10.46 -15.86
CA ALA A 396 -22.75 -11.81 -15.82
C ALA A 396 -21.71 -12.84 -16.30
N VAL A 397 -21.12 -12.63 -17.49
CA VAL A 397 -20.12 -13.55 -18.06
C VAL A 397 -18.88 -13.66 -17.17
N VAL A 398 -18.37 -12.55 -16.63
CA VAL A 398 -17.24 -12.57 -15.69
C VAL A 398 -17.55 -13.44 -14.46
N ARG A 399 -18.75 -13.30 -13.89
CA ARG A 399 -19.17 -14.08 -12.72
C ARG A 399 -19.33 -15.57 -13.01
N GLU A 400 -19.79 -15.92 -14.21
CA GLU A 400 -20.02 -17.30 -14.63
C GLU A 400 -18.74 -18.03 -15.05
N ARG A 401 -17.74 -17.29 -15.58
CA ARG A 401 -16.55 -17.90 -16.21
C ARG A 401 -15.28 -17.87 -15.35
N PHE A 402 -15.15 -16.94 -14.40
CA PHE A 402 -13.87 -16.72 -13.70
C PHE A 402 -13.80 -17.25 -12.26
N ASP A 403 -14.87 -17.82 -11.69
CA ASP A 403 -14.90 -18.52 -10.38
C ASP A 403 -14.24 -17.82 -9.17
N GLY A 404 -14.02 -16.50 -9.24
CA GLY A 404 -13.37 -15.69 -8.20
C GLY A 404 -12.11 -14.96 -8.66
N ASP A 405 -11.42 -15.43 -9.69
CA ASP A 405 -10.23 -14.80 -10.30
C ASP A 405 -10.60 -13.68 -11.30
N GLY A 406 -11.86 -13.23 -11.31
CA GLY A 406 -12.40 -12.30 -12.32
C GLY A 406 -12.05 -10.83 -12.07
N PRO A 407 -12.06 -10.00 -13.12
CA PRO A 407 -11.81 -8.56 -13.01
C PRO A 407 -12.88 -7.85 -12.17
N ALA A 408 -12.51 -6.75 -11.53
CA ALA A 408 -13.43 -5.94 -10.75
C ALA A 408 -14.38 -5.12 -11.64
N VAL A 409 -15.49 -5.72 -12.10
CA VAL A 409 -16.51 -5.03 -12.92
C VAL A 409 -17.38 -4.06 -12.09
N ARG A 410 -17.33 -4.16 -10.75
CA ARG A 410 -18.23 -3.40 -9.85
C ARG A 410 -18.07 -1.86 -9.92
N PRO A 411 -16.86 -1.28 -9.99
CA PRO A 411 -16.69 0.17 -10.13
C PRO A 411 -17.38 0.71 -11.39
N LEU A 412 -17.25 0.04 -12.54
CA LEU A 412 -17.91 0.45 -13.77
C LEU A 412 -19.44 0.38 -13.65
N LEU A 413 -19.99 -0.68 -13.06
CA LEU A 413 -21.43 -0.79 -12.80
C LEU A 413 -21.97 0.38 -11.94
N ASP A 414 -21.21 0.81 -10.94
CA ASP A 414 -21.66 1.92 -10.08
C ASP A 414 -21.40 3.30 -10.71
N THR A 415 -20.37 3.44 -11.56
CA THR A 415 -20.21 4.62 -12.44
C THR A 415 -21.37 4.74 -13.42
N VAL A 416 -21.76 3.69 -14.14
CA VAL A 416 -22.86 3.74 -15.11
C VAL A 416 -24.20 4.07 -14.43
N LYS A 417 -24.46 3.55 -13.22
CA LYS A 417 -25.63 3.95 -12.43
C LYS A 417 -25.63 5.43 -12.06
N ARG A 418 -24.48 5.98 -11.64
CA ARG A 418 -24.36 7.43 -11.37
C ARG A 418 -24.61 8.23 -12.64
N LEU A 419 -24.00 7.83 -13.76
CA LEU A 419 -24.18 8.46 -15.06
C LEU A 419 -25.67 8.49 -15.47
N LYS A 420 -26.38 7.37 -15.30
CA LYS A 420 -27.82 7.26 -15.57
C LYS A 420 -28.67 8.19 -14.71
N LEU A 421 -28.31 8.38 -13.43
CA LEU A 421 -28.97 9.33 -12.53
C LEU A 421 -28.63 10.80 -12.84
N SER A 422 -27.57 11.04 -13.62
CA SER A 422 -27.11 12.38 -14.02
C SER A 422 -27.62 12.84 -15.40
N VAL A 423 -28.39 12.02 -16.12
CA VAL A 423 -28.96 12.42 -17.42
C VAL A 423 -29.95 13.59 -17.23
N PRO A 424 -29.76 14.75 -17.88
CA PRO A 424 -30.67 15.88 -17.74
C PRO A 424 -32.06 15.55 -18.30
N ALA A 425 -33.10 15.68 -17.47
CA ALA A 425 -34.48 15.47 -17.90
C ALA A 425 -34.83 16.36 -19.12
N PRO A 426 -35.55 15.83 -20.13
CA PRO A 426 -35.93 16.59 -21.30
C PRO A 426 -36.77 17.81 -20.91
N LYS A 427 -36.34 19.01 -21.31
CA LYS A 427 -37.08 20.25 -21.06
C LYS A 427 -38.45 20.14 -21.73
N PRO A 428 -39.57 20.30 -21.02
CA PRO A 428 -40.88 20.33 -21.65
C PRO A 428 -40.97 21.52 -22.58
N THR A 429 -41.27 21.28 -23.86
CA THR A 429 -41.61 22.32 -24.83
C THR A 429 -42.85 23.06 -24.35
N ALA A 430 -42.72 24.36 -24.08
CA ALA A 430 -43.76 25.17 -23.46
C ALA A 430 -45.00 25.36 -24.37
N PRO A 431 -46.22 25.11 -23.86
CA PRO A 431 -47.43 25.74 -24.37
C PRO A 431 -47.49 27.23 -23.97
N GLU A 432 -48.23 28.03 -24.74
CA GLU A 432 -48.37 29.48 -24.52
C GLU A 432 -49.11 29.85 -23.21
N PRO A 433 -48.89 31.06 -22.66
CA PRO A 433 -49.26 31.39 -21.28
C PRO A 433 -50.71 31.88 -21.10
N GLN A 434 -51.33 31.48 -19.99
CA GLN A 434 -52.49 32.15 -19.38
C GLN A 434 -52.34 32.22 -17.83
N PRO A 435 -53.00 33.18 -17.15
CA PRO A 435 -52.45 33.81 -15.95
C PRO A 435 -52.93 33.26 -14.58
N ASP A 436 -52.10 33.53 -13.57
CA ASP A 436 -52.33 33.42 -12.12
C ASP A 436 -53.64 34.08 -11.63
N PRO A 437 -54.31 33.60 -10.53
CA PRO A 437 -53.68 33.54 -9.19
C PRO A 437 -54.06 32.40 -8.19
N GLN A 438 -53.24 32.34 -7.13
CA GLN A 438 -53.34 31.76 -5.75
C GLN A 438 -54.75 31.64 -5.08
N PRO A 439 -54.94 30.94 -3.90
CA PRO A 439 -53.97 30.37 -2.93
C PRO A 439 -54.28 28.95 -2.33
N GLU A 440 -53.40 28.47 -1.41
CA GLU A 440 -53.60 27.43 -0.33
C GLU A 440 -53.92 25.96 -0.74
N ALA A 441 -53.40 24.89 -0.12
CA ALA A 441 -53.09 24.62 1.29
C ALA A 441 -52.09 23.44 1.51
N LYS A 442 -51.50 23.32 2.72
CA LYS A 442 -50.82 22.10 3.22
C LYS A 442 -51.86 21.01 3.57
N PRO A 443 -51.54 19.70 3.50
CA PRO A 443 -51.01 19.04 4.71
C PRO A 443 -50.09 17.79 4.57
N THR A 444 -49.38 17.53 5.67
CA THR A 444 -48.98 16.21 6.26
C THR A 444 -47.95 15.27 5.61
N THR A 445 -46.90 15.03 6.40
CA THR A 445 -45.94 13.91 6.39
C THR A 445 -46.57 12.57 6.81
N PRO A 446 -46.15 11.43 6.22
CA PRO A 446 -46.27 10.11 6.85
C PRO A 446 -44.98 9.70 7.59
N GLN A 447 -45.13 9.09 8.77
CA GLN A 447 -44.02 8.68 9.64
C GLN A 447 -43.30 7.40 9.18
N ALA A 448 -42.03 7.28 9.54
CA ALA A 448 -41.25 6.06 9.44
C ALA A 448 -41.81 4.93 10.33
N LYS A 449 -41.71 3.68 9.86
CA LYS A 449 -41.91 2.47 10.68
C LYS A 449 -40.57 1.84 10.99
N ALA A 450 -40.28 1.66 12.28
CA ALA A 450 -39.12 0.90 12.75
C ALA A 450 -39.40 -0.61 12.69
N THR A 451 -38.36 -1.39 12.34
CA THR A 451 -38.33 -2.86 12.48
C THR A 451 -37.61 -3.27 13.78
N PRO A 452 -38.02 -4.35 14.47
CA PRO A 452 -37.42 -4.74 15.75
C PRO A 452 -36.06 -5.45 15.59
N PRO A 453 -35.22 -5.49 16.66
CA PRO A 453 -33.90 -6.11 16.60
C PRO A 453 -33.96 -7.64 16.65
N THR A 454 -33.18 -8.30 15.79
CA THR A 454 -32.94 -9.74 15.84
C THR A 454 -31.92 -10.08 16.94
N ALA A 455 -32.18 -11.15 17.70
CA ALA A 455 -31.40 -11.52 18.87
C ALA A 455 -29.98 -12.03 18.55
N ALA A 456 -29.08 -11.86 19.53
CA ALA A 456 -27.67 -12.22 19.42
C ALA A 456 -27.43 -13.74 19.31
N ALA A 457 -26.60 -14.14 18.35
CA ALA A 457 -25.94 -15.43 18.34
C ALA A 457 -24.63 -15.36 19.15
N LYS A 458 -24.30 -16.43 19.90
CA LYS A 458 -23.02 -16.54 20.62
C LYS A 458 -21.85 -16.67 19.63
N PRO A 459 -20.67 -16.11 19.93
CA PRO A 459 -19.48 -16.38 19.12
C PRO A 459 -19.07 -17.85 19.29
N ALA A 460 -18.95 -18.57 18.18
CA ALA A 460 -18.14 -19.78 18.13
C ALA A 460 -16.66 -19.38 18.23
N GLY A 461 -15.87 -20.13 19.00
CA GLY A 461 -14.45 -19.83 19.19
C GLY A 461 -13.68 -19.97 17.88
N VAL A 462 -13.19 -18.86 17.34
CA VAL A 462 -12.17 -18.84 16.29
C VAL A 462 -10.82 -18.88 17.00
N ASN A 463 -10.04 -19.93 16.77
CA ASN A 463 -8.61 -19.90 17.10
C ASN A 463 -7.96 -18.85 16.20
N MET A 464 -7.54 -17.73 16.81
CA MET A 464 -6.58 -16.84 16.18
C MET A 464 -5.25 -17.59 16.05
N PRO A 465 -4.56 -17.53 14.90
CA PRO A 465 -3.12 -17.75 14.87
C PRO A 465 -2.47 -16.70 15.79
N ASP A 466 -1.40 -17.06 16.50
CA ASP A 466 -0.67 -16.10 17.33
C ASP A 466 -0.21 -14.92 16.48
N ALA A 467 -0.45 -13.70 16.98
CA ALA A 467 0.03 -12.49 16.32
C ALA A 467 1.57 -12.54 16.30
N PRO A 468 2.24 -12.24 15.16
CA PRO A 468 3.69 -12.24 15.11
C PRO A 468 4.23 -11.15 16.04
N THR A 469 4.76 -11.57 17.19
CA THR A 469 5.49 -10.69 18.10
C THR A 469 6.81 -10.32 17.43
N ALA A 470 6.82 -9.22 16.69
CA ALA A 470 8.04 -8.62 16.18
C ALA A 470 8.93 -8.23 17.37
N SER A 471 9.97 -9.04 17.62
CA SER A 471 10.99 -8.72 18.62
C SER A 471 11.87 -7.62 18.06
N VAL A 472 11.69 -6.39 18.54
CA VAL A 472 12.58 -5.27 18.26
C VAL A 472 13.71 -5.32 19.29
N GLY A 473 14.89 -5.75 18.87
CA GLY A 473 16.08 -5.91 19.71
C GLY A 473 16.99 -4.68 19.78
N THR A 474 16.96 -3.82 18.75
CA THR A 474 17.82 -2.63 18.64
C THR A 474 17.06 -1.35 18.29
N ALA A 475 17.69 -0.19 18.48
CA ALA A 475 17.10 1.11 18.13
C ALA A 475 16.91 1.27 16.61
N ASP A 476 17.83 0.74 15.79
CA ASP A 476 17.70 0.80 14.33
C ASP A 476 16.58 -0.11 13.83
N GLU A 477 16.41 -1.30 14.42
CA GLU A 477 15.22 -2.14 14.21
C GLU A 477 13.94 -1.42 14.63
N ALA A 478 13.96 -0.63 15.72
CA ALA A 478 12.80 0.14 16.14
C ALA A 478 12.43 1.22 15.11
N VAL A 479 13.41 1.95 14.58
CA VAL A 479 13.20 2.95 13.52
C VAL A 479 12.75 2.30 12.22
N ALA A 480 13.32 1.16 11.83
CA ALA A 480 12.89 0.38 10.67
C ALA A 480 11.44 -0.14 10.82
N PHE A 481 11.10 -0.66 12.01
CA PHE A 481 9.74 -1.08 12.36
C PHE A 481 8.77 0.09 12.31
N LEU A 482 9.08 1.24 12.93
CA LEU A 482 8.24 2.44 12.89
C LEU A 482 8.09 2.99 11.47
N ARG A 483 9.08 2.83 10.60
CA ARG A 483 8.97 3.16 9.17
C ARG A 483 7.97 2.24 8.45
N LYS A 484 8.04 0.93 8.71
CA LYS A 484 7.08 -0.08 8.21
C LYS A 484 5.65 0.20 8.72
N GLN A 485 5.48 0.50 10.01
CA GLN A 485 4.18 0.85 10.60
C GLN A 485 3.63 2.20 10.09
N GLY A 486 4.49 3.21 9.94
CA GLY A 486 4.10 4.49 9.35
C GLY A 486 3.55 4.33 7.94
N GLN A 487 4.12 3.41 7.15
CA GLN A 487 3.61 3.06 5.84
C GLN A 487 2.23 2.38 5.89
N SER A 488 1.98 1.49 6.87
CA SER A 488 0.62 0.95 7.09
C SER A 488 -0.39 2.04 7.48
N MET A 489 0.03 3.05 8.26
CA MET A 489 -0.81 4.22 8.59
C MET A 489 -1.17 5.04 7.34
N LEU A 490 -0.25 5.23 6.38
CA LEU A 490 -0.54 5.92 5.12
C LEU A 490 -1.61 5.19 4.29
N THR A 491 -1.57 3.85 4.26
CA THR A 491 -2.57 3.04 3.55
C THR A 491 -3.95 3.17 4.21
N ALA A 492 -4.01 3.04 5.54
CA ALA A 492 -5.24 3.22 6.31
C ALA A 492 -5.81 4.65 6.19
N ALA A 493 -4.93 5.66 6.20
CA ALA A 493 -5.28 7.06 5.97
C ALA A 493 -5.98 7.26 4.62
N ASN A 494 -5.47 6.64 3.56
CA ASN A 494 -6.06 6.76 2.23
C ASN A 494 -7.47 6.14 2.19
N VAL A 495 -7.63 4.91 2.69
CA VAL A 495 -8.93 4.22 2.77
C VAL A 495 -9.96 5.04 3.56
N LEU A 496 -9.55 5.61 4.70
CA LEU A 496 -10.44 6.45 5.52
C LEU A 496 -10.86 7.74 4.82
N ARG A 497 -9.93 8.44 4.14
CA ARG A 497 -10.26 9.66 3.38
C ARG A 497 -11.11 9.36 2.15
N SER A 498 -10.93 8.22 1.48
CA SER A 498 -11.79 7.81 0.36
C SER A 498 -13.20 7.40 0.81
N ALA A 499 -13.33 6.81 2.00
CA ALA A 499 -14.62 6.42 2.57
C ALA A 499 -15.40 7.61 3.16
N ASP A 500 -14.71 8.50 3.87
CA ASP A 500 -15.25 9.75 4.42
C ASP A 500 -14.19 10.87 4.37
N PRO A 501 -14.24 11.74 3.34
CA PRO A 501 -13.35 12.89 3.21
C PRO A 501 -13.46 13.96 4.31
N ALA A 502 -14.42 13.85 5.24
CA ALA A 502 -14.53 14.71 6.42
C ALA A 502 -13.98 14.05 7.69
N ASN A 503 -13.61 12.76 7.66
CA ASN A 503 -13.13 12.03 8.81
C ASN A 503 -11.73 12.52 9.26
N PRO A 504 -11.60 13.12 10.45
CA PRO A 504 -10.31 13.66 10.90
C PRO A 504 -9.21 12.59 11.05
N LEU A 505 -9.57 11.33 11.32
CA LEU A 505 -8.60 10.25 11.54
C LEU A 505 -7.74 9.96 10.30
N GLY A 506 -8.31 10.08 9.09
CA GLY A 506 -7.56 9.88 7.86
C GLY A 506 -6.42 10.90 7.71
N TYR A 507 -6.69 12.17 8.00
CA TYR A 507 -5.70 13.25 7.95
C TYR A 507 -4.62 13.10 9.03
N ARG A 508 -5.00 12.59 10.22
CA ARG A 508 -4.04 12.30 11.28
C ARG A 508 -3.08 11.20 10.90
N LEU A 509 -3.62 10.03 10.54
CA LEU A 509 -2.80 8.86 10.16
C LEU A 509 -1.87 9.15 8.98
N LEU A 510 -2.24 10.05 8.07
CA LEU A 510 -1.33 10.52 7.02
C LEU A 510 -0.12 11.26 7.61
N ARG A 511 -0.33 12.26 8.49
CA ARG A 511 0.78 13.02 9.08
C ARG A 511 1.61 12.16 10.03
N THR A 512 0.97 11.36 10.89
CA THR A 512 1.68 10.40 11.74
C THR A 512 2.52 9.44 10.89
N GLY A 513 1.94 8.84 9.85
CA GLY A 513 2.64 7.88 8.98
C GLY A 513 3.85 8.45 8.24
N LEU A 514 3.80 9.71 7.80
CA LEU A 514 4.92 10.40 7.14
C LEU A 514 6.13 10.62 8.07
N PHE A 515 5.88 10.86 9.36
CA PHE A 515 6.90 11.41 10.27
C PHE A 515 7.23 10.56 11.51
N ILE A 516 6.47 9.49 11.81
CA ILE A 516 6.61 8.67 13.04
C ILE A 516 8.00 8.05 13.24
N HIS A 517 8.72 7.77 12.15
CA HIS A 517 10.05 7.14 12.15
C HIS A 517 11.20 8.15 12.07
N LEU A 518 10.90 9.45 12.11
CA LEU A 518 11.88 10.53 12.10
C LEU A 518 11.89 11.17 13.48
N GLU A 519 13.06 11.50 13.99
CA GLU A 519 13.19 12.27 15.24
C GLU A 519 13.72 13.68 14.95
N THR A 520 14.80 13.79 14.16
CA THR A 520 15.44 15.06 13.79
C THR A 520 15.00 15.59 12.43
N ALA A 521 15.19 16.90 12.22
CA ALA A 521 15.07 17.55 10.91
C ALA A 521 16.04 16.93 9.88
N PRO A 522 15.73 17.00 8.57
CA PRO A 522 16.64 16.54 7.52
C PRO A 522 17.95 17.35 7.54
N PRO A 523 19.12 16.74 7.24
CA PRO A 523 20.40 17.45 7.26
C PRO A 523 20.40 18.69 6.35
N ALA A 524 20.82 19.82 6.90
CA ALA A 524 20.88 21.10 6.22
C ALA A 524 22.22 21.81 6.45
N THR A 525 22.78 22.41 5.40
CA THR A 525 23.94 23.29 5.48
C THR A 525 23.47 24.73 5.32
N ALA A 526 23.59 25.55 6.36
CA ALA A 526 23.07 26.93 6.39
C ALA A 526 21.59 27.03 5.97
N GLY A 527 20.75 26.11 6.47
CA GLY A 527 19.31 26.03 6.14
C GLY A 527 18.98 25.38 4.79
N LYS A 528 19.98 25.09 3.95
CA LYS A 528 19.76 24.43 2.65
C LYS A 528 19.93 22.91 2.74
N THR A 529 18.92 22.16 2.30
CA THR A 529 18.88 20.69 2.31
C THR A 529 19.23 20.11 0.93
N GLN A 530 19.39 18.77 0.87
CA GLN A 530 19.48 18.02 -0.39
C GLN A 530 18.12 17.51 -0.91
N ILE A 531 17.00 17.97 -0.31
CA ILE A 531 15.65 17.51 -0.68
C ILE A 531 15.28 18.11 -2.05
N PRO A 532 14.79 17.30 -3.01
CA PRO A 532 14.37 17.82 -4.31
C PRO A 532 13.14 18.74 -4.16
N PRO A 533 13.08 19.87 -4.90
CA PRO A 533 11.91 20.73 -4.92
C PRO A 533 10.72 20.05 -5.59
N THR A 534 9.50 20.49 -5.25
CA THR A 534 8.31 20.12 -6.04
C THR A 534 8.38 20.75 -7.43
N PRO A 535 8.15 19.98 -8.52
CA PRO A 535 8.27 20.48 -9.89
C PRO A 535 7.40 21.71 -10.18
N PRO A 536 7.86 22.67 -11.02
CA PRO A 536 7.11 23.88 -11.35
C PRO A 536 5.70 23.60 -11.88
N ALA A 537 5.55 22.68 -12.85
CA ALA A 537 4.25 22.30 -13.40
C ALA A 537 3.28 21.75 -12.35
N THR A 538 3.79 21.10 -11.30
CA THR A 538 2.96 20.64 -10.16
C THR A 538 2.48 21.82 -9.30
N LYS A 539 3.35 22.82 -9.07
CA LYS A 539 2.97 24.06 -8.34
C LYS A 539 1.90 24.84 -9.11
N GLU A 540 2.13 25.09 -10.40
CA GLU A 540 1.19 25.78 -11.30
C GLU A 540 -0.19 25.09 -11.34
N ARG A 541 -0.21 23.75 -11.38
CA ARG A 541 -1.46 22.97 -11.37
C ARG A 541 -2.24 23.10 -10.06
N LEU A 542 -1.56 23.04 -8.90
CA LEU A 542 -2.18 23.25 -7.59
C LEU A 542 -2.74 24.68 -7.45
N GLU A 543 -1.97 25.68 -7.88
CA GLU A 543 -2.40 27.10 -7.88
C GLU A 543 -3.62 27.32 -8.78
N LEU A 544 -3.65 26.70 -9.96
CA LEU A 544 -4.77 26.76 -10.90
C LEU A 544 -6.02 26.04 -10.36
N MET A 545 -5.87 24.93 -9.64
CA MET A 545 -7.00 24.27 -8.97
C MET A 545 -7.59 25.14 -7.85
N ALA A 546 -6.73 25.74 -7.01
CA ALA A 546 -7.16 26.65 -5.94
C ALA A 546 -7.86 27.90 -6.49
N THR A 547 -7.30 28.53 -7.53
CA THR A 547 -7.85 29.73 -8.17
C THR A 547 -9.23 29.45 -8.81
N ASN A 548 -9.42 28.25 -9.38
CA ASN A 548 -10.69 27.83 -9.97
C ASN A 548 -11.67 27.20 -8.97
N GLY A 549 -11.38 27.22 -7.66
CA GLY A 549 -12.26 26.67 -6.63
C GLY A 549 -12.47 25.15 -6.69
N LYS A 550 -11.53 24.40 -7.29
CA LYS A 550 -11.59 22.93 -7.40
C LYS A 550 -11.14 22.26 -6.10
N TRP A 551 -11.81 22.55 -4.99
CA TRP A 551 -11.33 22.23 -3.65
C TRP A 551 -11.21 20.72 -3.37
N GLU A 552 -12.13 19.88 -3.87
CA GLU A 552 -12.03 18.42 -3.72
C GLU A 552 -10.81 17.84 -4.44
N ALA A 553 -10.60 18.21 -5.71
CA ALA A 553 -9.45 17.75 -6.49
C ALA A 553 -8.13 18.27 -5.91
N LEU A 554 -8.10 19.54 -5.47
CA LEU A 554 -6.95 20.13 -4.80
C LEU A 554 -6.60 19.38 -3.51
N LEU A 555 -7.61 18.98 -2.73
CA LEU A 555 -7.43 18.22 -1.49
C LEU A 555 -6.90 16.81 -1.76
N GLU A 556 -7.47 16.10 -2.74
CA GLU A 556 -7.01 14.77 -3.10
C GLU A 556 -5.56 14.79 -3.62
N GLU A 557 -5.25 15.71 -4.53
CA GLU A 557 -3.92 15.86 -5.13
C GLU A 557 -2.85 16.28 -4.11
N SER A 558 -3.13 17.29 -3.28
CA SER A 558 -2.17 17.78 -2.28
C SER A 558 -1.83 16.70 -1.24
N GLU A 559 -2.80 15.92 -0.79
CA GLU A 559 -2.61 14.81 0.14
C GLU A 559 -1.82 13.65 -0.50
N ALA A 560 -2.07 13.34 -1.78
CA ALA A 560 -1.29 12.32 -2.50
C ALA A 560 0.19 12.74 -2.66
N LEU A 561 0.43 14.02 -3.00
CA LEU A 561 1.77 14.59 -3.14
C LEU A 561 2.56 14.64 -1.82
N CYS A 562 1.89 14.71 -0.66
CA CYS A 562 2.55 14.72 0.65
C CYS A 562 3.43 13.48 0.89
N ARG A 563 3.16 12.33 0.23
CA ARG A 563 4.01 11.14 0.34
C ARG A 563 5.35 11.30 -0.39
N GLN A 564 5.33 11.92 -1.56
CA GLN A 564 6.50 12.15 -2.39
C GLN A 564 7.32 13.36 -1.90
N PHE A 565 6.64 14.41 -1.46
CA PHE A 565 7.22 15.68 -1.05
C PHE A 565 6.92 16.01 0.42
N ARG A 566 7.10 15.05 1.34
CA ARG A 566 6.73 15.17 2.77
C ARG A 566 7.26 16.40 3.52
N PHE A 567 8.37 16.98 3.07
CA PHE A 567 8.96 18.17 3.67
C PHE A 567 8.52 19.48 2.99
N ASN A 568 7.71 19.44 1.92
CA ASN A 568 7.08 20.62 1.35
C ASN A 568 5.83 20.99 2.19
N LEU A 569 6.02 21.88 3.16
CA LEU A 569 4.99 22.30 4.10
C LEU A 569 3.84 23.06 3.41
N ASN A 570 4.07 23.63 2.22
CA ASN A 570 3.04 24.31 1.44
C ASN A 570 1.89 23.36 1.08
N LEU A 571 2.17 22.07 0.82
CA LEU A 571 1.14 21.06 0.55
C LEU A 571 0.18 20.90 1.73
N HIS A 572 0.69 20.98 2.97
CA HIS A 572 -0.14 20.87 4.17
C HIS A 572 -1.05 22.09 4.35
N ARG A 573 -0.57 23.31 4.06
CA ARG A 573 -1.42 24.52 4.01
C ARG A 573 -2.51 24.36 2.95
N ILE A 574 -2.16 23.90 1.75
CA ILE A 574 -3.08 23.71 0.63
C ILE A 574 -4.19 22.71 1.01
N SER A 575 -3.85 21.56 1.60
CA SER A 575 -4.85 20.60 2.07
C SER A 575 -5.74 21.17 3.18
N ALA A 576 -5.17 21.91 4.15
CA ALA A 576 -5.95 22.56 5.20
C ALA A 576 -6.91 23.64 4.66
N GLN A 577 -6.45 24.45 3.70
CA GLN A 577 -7.25 25.46 3.01
C GLN A 577 -8.41 24.80 2.24
N ALA A 578 -8.14 23.73 1.49
CA ALA A 578 -9.17 22.99 0.78
C ALA A 578 -10.23 22.39 1.73
N LEU A 579 -9.81 21.80 2.85
CA LEU A 579 -10.72 21.30 3.89
C LEU A 579 -11.61 22.41 4.48
N GLN A 580 -11.05 23.60 4.75
CA GLN A 580 -11.82 24.75 5.23
C GLN A 580 -12.85 25.23 4.20
N GLN A 581 -12.47 25.35 2.93
CA GLN A 581 -13.39 25.74 1.85
C GLN A 581 -14.52 24.72 1.62
N LEU A 582 -14.26 23.45 1.93
CA LEU A 582 -15.25 22.37 1.90
C LEU A 582 -16.09 22.25 3.19
N GLY A 583 -15.92 23.14 4.16
CA GLY A 583 -16.62 23.12 5.44
C GLY A 583 -16.20 22.00 6.40
N ARG A 584 -15.05 21.36 6.17
CA ARG A 584 -14.56 20.18 6.91
C ARG A 584 -13.59 20.58 8.03
N SER A 585 -13.97 21.55 8.86
CA SER A 585 -13.08 22.19 9.85
C SER A 585 -12.41 21.20 10.81
N ALA A 586 -13.14 20.20 11.32
CA ALA A 586 -12.58 19.19 12.24
C ALA A 586 -11.43 18.37 11.61
N ALA A 587 -11.45 18.15 10.29
CA ALA A 587 -10.36 17.51 9.57
C ALA A 587 -9.18 18.47 9.34
N ALA A 588 -9.45 19.75 9.05
CA ALA A 588 -8.42 20.79 8.93
C ALA A 588 -7.68 21.03 10.26
N GLU A 589 -8.42 21.08 11.37
CA GLU A 589 -7.88 21.20 12.74
C GLU A 589 -7.03 19.99 13.12
N ALA A 590 -7.48 18.77 12.78
CA ALA A 590 -6.70 17.56 13.04
C ALA A 590 -5.42 17.49 12.21
N LEU A 591 -5.46 17.90 10.93
CA LEU A 591 -4.29 18.05 10.08
C LEU A 591 -3.28 19.06 10.69
N ALA A 592 -3.78 20.22 11.11
CA ALA A 592 -2.98 21.27 11.73
C ALA A 592 -2.34 20.80 13.05
N ALA A 593 -3.08 20.13 13.92
CA ALA A 593 -2.59 19.64 15.21
C ALA A 593 -1.42 18.65 15.05
N GLU A 594 -1.53 17.68 14.14
CA GLU A 594 -0.46 16.70 13.88
C GLU A 594 0.77 17.36 13.23
N LEU A 595 0.57 18.34 12.35
CA LEU A 595 1.68 19.14 11.82
C LEU A 595 2.36 19.97 12.91
N GLY A 596 1.59 20.50 13.87
CA GLY A 596 2.10 21.18 15.05
C GLY A 596 3.00 20.27 15.90
N ALA A 597 2.61 19.01 16.10
CA ALA A 597 3.45 18.02 16.79
C ALA A 597 4.76 17.71 16.03
N VAL A 598 4.70 17.66 14.70
CA VAL A 598 5.88 17.49 13.83
C VAL A 598 6.82 18.69 13.91
N LEU A 599 6.29 19.92 13.92
CA LEU A 599 7.08 21.15 14.02
C LEU A 599 7.62 21.42 15.42
N ALA A 600 6.89 21.06 16.48
CA ALA A 600 7.41 21.10 17.85
C ALA A 600 8.65 20.21 18.03
N ARG A 601 8.76 19.13 17.23
CA ARG A 601 9.91 18.23 17.19
C ARG A 601 11.01 18.67 16.21
N MET A 602 10.65 19.41 15.16
CA MET A 602 11.57 19.90 14.12
C MET A 602 11.35 21.40 13.85
N PRO A 603 11.67 22.29 14.82
CA PRO A 603 11.24 23.69 14.80
C PRO A 603 11.86 24.51 13.65
N ASP A 604 13.07 24.16 13.20
CA ASP A 604 13.75 24.89 12.14
C ASP A 604 13.20 24.58 10.73
N LEU A 605 12.39 23.52 10.58
CA LEU A 605 11.92 23.02 9.27
C LEU A 605 11.22 24.09 8.39
N PRO A 606 10.41 25.04 8.92
CA PRO A 606 9.82 26.11 8.11
C PRO A 606 10.84 27.12 7.54
N THR A 607 12.06 27.16 8.09
CA THR A 607 13.15 28.03 7.61
C THR A 607 14.00 27.38 6.51
N TYR A 608 13.85 26.07 6.30
CA TYR A 608 14.72 25.29 5.41
C TYR A 608 14.36 25.47 3.93
N GLN A 609 15.35 25.21 3.08
CA GLN A 609 15.26 25.27 1.62
C GLN A 609 15.53 23.90 0.98
N ALA A 610 14.92 23.65 -0.16
CA ALA A 610 15.20 22.52 -1.05
C ALA A 610 16.57 22.69 -1.77
N SER A 611 16.97 21.68 -2.54
CA SER A 611 18.27 21.64 -3.24
C SER A 611 18.44 22.73 -4.31
N ASP A 612 17.34 23.27 -4.85
CA ASP A 612 17.35 24.44 -5.75
C ASP A 612 17.40 25.79 -5.01
N GLY A 613 17.19 25.81 -3.69
CA GLY A 613 17.06 27.01 -2.87
C GLY A 613 15.62 27.52 -2.70
N SER A 614 14.62 26.86 -3.30
CA SER A 614 13.21 27.18 -3.04
C SER A 614 12.83 26.81 -1.60
N PRO A 615 11.99 27.61 -0.92
CA PRO A 615 11.69 27.39 0.49
C PRO A 615 10.75 26.20 0.68
N LEU A 616 10.97 25.42 1.74
CA LEU A 616 10.07 24.34 2.15
C LEU A 616 8.73 24.86 2.71
N ALA A 617 8.73 26.10 3.23
CA ALA A 617 7.53 26.89 3.52
C ALA A 617 7.65 28.30 2.88
N ASP A 618 6.76 28.58 1.93
CA ASP A 618 6.54 29.92 1.38
C ASP A 618 6.03 30.89 2.47
N GLU A 619 5.91 32.17 2.12
CA GLU A 619 5.54 33.22 3.09
C GLU A 619 4.15 32.99 3.68
N ALA A 620 3.14 32.73 2.82
CA ALA A 620 1.79 32.40 3.24
C ALA A 620 1.71 31.11 4.11
N THR A 621 2.63 30.17 3.90
CA THR A 621 2.76 28.95 4.70
C THR A 621 3.39 29.23 6.04
N ARG A 622 4.43 30.08 6.12
CA ARG A 622 4.98 30.53 7.41
C ARG A 622 3.94 31.29 8.23
N ASP A 623 3.20 32.22 7.61
CA ASP A 623 2.10 32.94 8.27
C ASP A 623 1.00 31.99 8.76
N TRP A 624 0.57 31.02 7.93
CA TRP A 624 -0.41 30.01 8.34
C TRP A 624 0.12 29.10 9.46
N LEU A 625 1.39 28.72 9.41
CA LEU A 625 2.03 27.94 10.46
C LEU A 625 2.00 28.73 11.77
N GLU A 626 2.48 29.96 11.80
CA GLU A 626 2.48 30.81 13.00
C GLU A 626 1.07 31.06 13.56
N THR A 627 0.10 31.36 12.70
CA THR A 627 -1.27 31.77 13.12
C THR A 627 -2.24 30.62 13.38
N SER A 628 -2.04 29.45 12.77
CA SER A 628 -3.05 28.37 12.75
C SER A 628 -2.52 27.01 13.21
N VAL A 629 -1.21 26.77 13.17
CA VAL A 629 -0.58 25.50 13.60
C VAL A 629 0.22 25.69 14.90
N LEU A 630 0.92 26.81 15.01
CA LEU A 630 1.83 27.16 16.10
C LEU A 630 1.25 28.22 17.04
N ALA A 631 0.08 28.81 16.74
CA ALA A 631 -0.60 29.73 17.66
C ALA A 631 -1.02 29.06 18.98
N GLY A 632 -1.15 27.73 19.00
CA GLY A 632 -1.29 26.92 20.22
C GLY A 632 0.04 26.46 20.86
N SER A 633 1.18 26.85 20.30
CA SER A 633 2.54 26.44 20.73
C SER A 633 3.39 27.58 21.31
N GLY A 634 2.87 28.82 21.29
CA GLY A 634 3.52 30.02 21.83
C GLY A 634 3.71 30.05 23.35
N GLU A 635 3.12 29.10 24.09
CA GLU A 635 3.40 28.83 25.50
C GLU A 635 3.75 27.34 25.66
N THR A 636 5.00 26.99 25.34
CA THR A 636 5.42 25.59 25.14
C THR A 636 5.71 24.87 26.46
N ALA A 637 4.78 23.99 26.86
CA ALA A 637 5.07 22.85 27.74
C ALA A 637 4.12 21.67 27.45
N ALA A 638 4.54 20.82 26.51
CA ALA A 638 4.15 19.42 26.26
C ALA A 638 2.68 18.96 26.45
N ALA A 639 2.07 18.42 25.37
CA ALA A 639 1.48 17.07 25.38
C ALA A 639 1.03 16.57 23.99
N SER A 640 1.54 15.41 23.56
CA SER A 640 0.80 14.26 22.96
C SER A 640 1.75 13.25 22.27
N VAL A 641 2.95 12.96 22.81
CA VAL A 641 3.04 11.85 23.78
C VAL A 641 1.97 12.01 24.85
N PRO A 642 1.08 11.01 25.09
CA PRO A 642 0.06 11.13 26.11
C PRO A 642 0.74 11.53 27.41
N ALA A 643 0.50 12.77 27.85
CA ALA A 643 1.20 13.32 29.02
C ALA A 643 1.03 12.34 30.19
N ALA A 644 2.10 12.15 30.97
CA ALA A 644 2.05 11.28 32.14
C ALA A 644 0.82 11.69 32.94
N GLU A 645 -0.03 10.75 33.37
CA GLU A 645 -1.42 11.14 33.66
C GLU A 645 -1.54 12.13 34.84
N ASP A 646 -0.49 12.18 35.68
CA ASP A 646 -0.25 13.20 36.70
C ASP A 646 -0.18 14.64 36.12
N ASP A 647 0.38 14.85 34.92
CA ASP A 647 0.39 16.13 34.18
C ASP A 647 -1.02 16.56 33.77
N ARG A 648 -1.86 15.63 33.31
CA ARG A 648 -3.26 15.94 32.94
C ARG A 648 -4.07 16.36 34.16
N VAL A 649 -3.85 15.68 35.29
CA VAL A 649 -4.44 16.05 36.58
C VAL A 649 -3.92 17.42 37.03
N ALA A 650 -2.63 17.73 36.82
CA ALA A 650 -2.05 19.04 37.14
C ALA A 650 -2.66 20.18 36.29
N ILE A 651 -2.74 20.00 34.97
CA ILE A 651 -3.35 20.94 34.02
C ILE A 651 -4.82 21.21 34.41
N ALA A 652 -5.61 20.15 34.65
CA ALA A 652 -7.02 20.32 35.03
C ALA A 652 -7.17 21.00 36.41
N LYS A 653 -6.27 20.72 37.38
CA LYS A 653 -6.21 21.46 38.66
C LYS A 653 -5.92 22.94 38.42
N GLN A 654 -5.00 23.28 37.53
CA GLN A 654 -4.64 24.67 37.22
C GLN A 654 -5.79 25.42 36.52
N GLN A 655 -6.45 24.79 35.54
CA GLN A 655 -7.62 25.35 34.86
C GLN A 655 -8.78 25.58 35.83
N ALA A 656 -9.09 24.60 36.69
CA ALA A 656 -10.12 24.75 37.73
C ALA A 656 -9.78 25.89 38.71
N GLN A 657 -8.50 26.06 39.09
CA GLN A 657 -8.05 27.18 39.92
C GLN A 657 -8.17 28.54 39.21
N ALA A 658 -7.95 28.62 37.91
CA ALA A 658 -8.16 29.84 37.13
C ALA A 658 -9.66 30.21 37.08
N LEU A 659 -10.52 29.28 36.67
CA LEU A 659 -11.98 29.46 36.64
C LEU A 659 -12.55 29.86 38.02
N LYS A 660 -11.99 29.33 39.10
CA LYS A 660 -12.33 29.74 40.47
C LYS A 660 -11.99 31.21 40.76
N LYS A 661 -10.85 31.72 40.30
CA LYS A 661 -10.48 33.15 40.47
C LYS A 661 -11.47 34.06 39.74
N ASP A 662 -11.99 33.60 38.61
CA ASP A 662 -13.03 34.27 37.81
C ASP A 662 -14.45 34.10 38.39
N GLY A 663 -14.59 33.45 39.55
CA GLY A 663 -15.88 33.18 40.20
C GLY A 663 -16.69 32.02 39.59
N LYS A 664 -16.19 31.36 38.55
CA LYS A 664 -16.84 30.28 37.79
C LYS A 664 -16.61 28.91 38.44
N VAL A 665 -17.14 28.74 39.64
CA VAL A 665 -16.92 27.52 40.44
C VAL A 665 -17.57 26.28 39.80
N ASP A 666 -18.74 26.43 39.17
CA ASP A 666 -19.43 25.31 38.52
C ASP A 666 -18.71 24.84 37.25
N ASP A 667 -18.21 25.76 36.42
CA ASP A 667 -17.37 25.44 35.25
C ASP A 667 -16.08 24.71 35.67
N ALA A 668 -15.46 25.15 36.78
CA ALA A 668 -14.27 24.49 37.34
C ALA A 668 -14.55 23.05 37.81
N ILE A 669 -15.75 22.79 38.35
CA ILE A 669 -16.22 21.44 38.69
C ILE A 669 -16.45 20.63 37.41
N ALA A 670 -17.07 21.23 36.38
CA ALA A 670 -17.32 20.57 35.10
C ALA A 670 -16.03 20.13 34.38
N VAL A 671 -14.97 20.95 34.41
CA VAL A 671 -13.64 20.58 33.88
C VAL A 671 -13.09 19.32 34.58
N LEU A 672 -13.12 19.28 35.91
CA LEU A 672 -12.63 18.15 36.70
C LEU A 672 -13.52 16.90 36.55
N GLN A 673 -14.83 17.06 36.38
CA GLN A 673 -15.74 15.97 36.01
C GLN A 673 -15.47 15.43 34.61
N GLY A 674 -15.19 16.31 33.64
CA GLY A 674 -14.77 15.93 32.29
C GLY A 674 -13.51 15.07 32.29
N LEU A 675 -12.50 15.43 33.08
CA LEU A 675 -11.29 14.62 33.27
C LEU A 675 -11.63 13.20 33.81
N ILE A 676 -12.49 13.11 34.83
CA ILE A 676 -12.91 11.81 35.41
C ILE A 676 -13.62 10.93 34.38
N MET A 677 -14.41 11.51 33.47
CA MET A 677 -15.09 10.78 32.39
C MET A 677 -14.12 10.35 31.27
N GLN A 678 -13.02 11.08 31.07
CA GLN A 678 -12.03 10.82 30.01
C GLN A 678 -10.93 9.84 30.45
N SER A 679 -10.62 9.73 31.75
CA SER A 679 -9.64 8.76 32.25
C SER A 679 -10.12 7.31 32.08
N ALA A 680 -9.41 6.56 31.24
CA ALA A 680 -9.74 5.17 30.90
C ALA A 680 -9.26 4.14 31.94
N ALA A 681 -8.16 4.42 32.64
CA ALA A 681 -7.60 3.54 33.66
C ALA A 681 -8.11 3.85 35.08
N GLY A 682 -8.06 2.84 35.96
CA GLY A 682 -8.66 2.89 37.29
C GLY A 682 -7.93 3.85 38.26
N ARG A 683 -6.59 3.79 38.27
CA ARG A 683 -5.72 4.69 39.04
C ARG A 683 -6.00 6.15 38.72
N ASP A 684 -6.20 6.46 37.45
CA ASP A 684 -6.18 7.84 36.99
C ASP A 684 -7.55 8.50 37.18
N ARG A 685 -8.64 7.72 37.06
CA ARG A 685 -9.95 8.11 37.61
C ARG A 685 -9.90 8.38 39.12
N PHE A 686 -9.11 7.62 39.88
CA PHE A 686 -8.94 7.84 41.32
C PHE A 686 -8.20 9.17 41.59
N CYS A 687 -7.09 9.43 40.89
CA CYS A 687 -6.35 10.70 40.96
C CYS A 687 -7.19 11.92 40.52
N ALA A 688 -7.96 11.81 39.44
CA ALA A 688 -8.87 12.86 38.97
C ALA A 688 -10.01 13.13 39.98
N ARG A 689 -10.55 12.09 40.64
CA ARG A 689 -11.53 12.24 41.72
C ARG A 689 -10.94 12.86 42.99
N MET A 690 -9.69 12.55 43.34
CA MET A 690 -8.95 13.28 44.39
C MET A 690 -8.78 14.76 44.03
N ALA A 691 -8.50 15.08 42.76
CA ALA A 691 -8.38 16.46 42.31
C ALA A 691 -9.68 17.27 42.44
N LEU A 692 -10.82 16.67 42.09
CA LEU A 692 -12.15 17.25 42.33
C LEU A 692 -12.43 17.44 43.83
N ALA A 693 -12.03 16.48 44.67
CA ALA A 693 -12.21 16.57 46.11
C ALA A 693 -11.36 17.69 46.75
N ASP A 694 -10.08 17.81 46.35
CA ASP A 694 -9.20 18.93 46.73
C ASP A 694 -9.81 20.29 46.35
N PHE A 695 -10.31 20.39 45.10
CA PHE A 695 -10.92 21.62 44.61
C PHE A 695 -12.18 22.00 45.40
N ALA A 696 -13.05 21.04 45.69
CA ALA A 696 -14.26 21.27 46.48
C ALA A 696 -13.94 21.78 47.90
N LEU A 697 -12.92 21.22 48.56
CA LEU A 697 -12.45 21.72 49.86
C LEU A 697 -11.90 23.14 49.77
N ALA A 698 -11.07 23.43 48.75
CA ALA A 698 -10.50 24.75 48.55
C ALA A 698 -11.57 25.81 48.21
N SER A 699 -12.66 25.42 47.53
CA SER A 699 -13.72 26.31 47.05
C SER A 699 -14.89 26.47 48.02
N SER A 700 -14.62 26.33 49.33
CA SER A 700 -15.61 26.50 50.41
C SER A 700 -16.81 25.56 50.33
N GLN A 701 -16.66 24.37 49.72
CA GLN A 701 -17.67 23.31 49.69
C GLN A 701 -17.26 22.08 50.53
N PRO A 702 -17.06 22.22 51.86
CA PRO A 702 -16.48 21.16 52.69
C PRO A 702 -17.34 19.88 52.74
N LYS A 703 -18.67 20.00 52.59
CA LYS A 703 -19.59 18.86 52.52
C LYS A 703 -19.39 18.01 51.26
N LEU A 704 -19.12 18.65 50.12
CA LEU A 704 -18.83 17.95 48.86
C LEU A 704 -17.46 17.27 48.94
N GLY A 705 -16.42 17.99 49.37
CA GLY A 705 -15.07 17.43 49.52
C GLY A 705 -15.02 16.25 50.51
N LEU A 706 -15.74 16.35 51.64
CA LEU A 706 -15.86 15.24 52.60
C LEU A 706 -16.58 14.02 52.00
N GLY A 707 -17.65 14.22 51.22
CA GLY A 707 -18.35 13.13 50.53
C GLY A 707 -17.47 12.41 49.52
N LEU A 708 -16.73 13.17 48.69
CA LEU A 708 -15.81 12.62 47.69
C LEU A 708 -14.66 11.84 48.33
N TYR A 709 -13.98 12.42 49.33
CA TYR A 709 -12.93 11.71 50.07
C TYR A 709 -13.44 10.51 50.87
N GLY A 710 -14.68 10.59 51.39
CA GLY A 710 -15.33 9.46 52.07
C GLY A 710 -15.53 8.26 51.14
N ALA A 711 -15.91 8.50 49.89
CA ALA A 711 -16.07 7.47 48.85
C ALA A 711 -14.71 6.90 48.39
N LEU A 712 -13.71 7.77 48.15
CA LEU A 712 -12.36 7.36 47.75
C LEU A 712 -11.68 6.48 48.81
N ALA A 713 -11.86 6.78 50.10
CA ALA A 713 -11.34 5.94 51.18
C ALA A 713 -12.06 4.58 51.29
N SER A 714 -13.35 4.49 50.94
CA SER A 714 -14.06 3.20 50.84
C SER A 714 -13.54 2.36 49.66
N GLU A 715 -13.30 3.01 48.52
CA GLU A 715 -12.74 2.38 47.31
C GLU A 715 -11.32 1.87 47.55
N LEU A 716 -10.49 2.62 48.27
CA LEU A 716 -9.13 2.23 48.69
C LEU A 716 -9.13 0.95 49.55
N ALA A 717 -10.06 0.84 50.50
CA ALA A 717 -10.20 -0.36 51.32
C ALA A 717 -10.63 -1.60 50.51
N ALA A 718 -11.48 -1.42 49.50
CA ALA A 718 -11.96 -2.51 48.63
C ALA A 718 -10.94 -2.94 47.56
N SER A 719 -10.13 -2.01 47.06
CA SER A 719 -9.20 -2.21 45.93
C SER A 719 -7.78 -2.62 46.33
N GLY A 720 -7.40 -2.45 47.61
CA GLY A 720 -6.08 -2.82 48.10
C GLY A 720 -4.93 -1.90 47.63
N ILE A 721 -5.24 -0.70 47.12
CA ILE A 721 -4.25 0.27 46.58
C ILE A 721 -3.07 0.49 47.54
N GLY A 722 -3.32 0.57 48.86
CA GLY A 722 -2.27 0.78 49.86
C GLY A 722 -1.16 -0.29 49.89
N ARG A 723 -1.34 -1.46 49.28
CA ARG A 723 -0.28 -2.49 49.17
C ARG A 723 0.74 -2.23 48.05
N TRP A 724 0.36 -1.50 47.00
CA TRP A 724 1.18 -1.31 45.81
C TRP A 724 1.46 0.18 45.48
N GLU A 725 0.56 1.09 45.85
CA GLU A 725 0.80 2.54 45.89
C GLU A 725 0.53 3.12 47.30
N PRO A 726 1.39 2.83 48.30
CA PRO A 726 1.20 3.26 49.68
C PRO A 726 1.18 4.80 49.84
N ARG A 727 1.93 5.53 49.01
CA ARG A 727 1.98 7.01 49.05
C ARG A 727 0.66 7.65 48.61
N LEU A 728 0.08 7.20 47.50
CA LEU A 728 -1.23 7.68 47.02
C LEU A 728 -2.32 7.37 48.05
N ALA A 729 -2.25 6.17 48.65
CA ALA A 729 -3.15 5.77 49.71
C ALA A 729 -3.04 6.67 50.96
N ALA A 730 -1.83 6.91 51.46
CA ALA A 730 -1.59 7.84 52.57
C ALA A 730 -2.07 9.27 52.24
N GLN A 731 -1.82 9.77 51.04
CA GLN A 731 -2.27 11.08 50.57
C GLN A 731 -3.81 11.22 50.60
N CYS A 732 -4.53 10.18 50.16
CA CYS A 732 -5.99 10.14 50.17
C CYS A 732 -6.56 10.17 51.60
N LEU A 733 -6.02 9.33 52.50
CA LEU A 733 -6.45 9.26 53.89
C LEU A 733 -6.12 10.55 54.66
N ALA A 734 -4.93 11.12 54.43
CA ALA A 734 -4.52 12.41 54.97
C ALA A 734 -5.45 13.55 54.52
N ASN A 735 -5.87 13.58 53.27
CA ASN A 735 -6.80 14.59 52.77
C ASN A 735 -8.24 14.37 53.25
N LEU A 736 -8.69 13.13 53.52
CA LEU A 736 -9.95 12.85 54.23
C LEU A 736 -9.96 13.45 55.65
N VAL A 737 -8.84 13.36 56.38
CA VAL A 737 -8.71 13.98 57.71
C VAL A 737 -8.84 15.51 57.63
N LYS A 738 -8.19 16.14 56.63
CA LYS A 738 -8.34 17.57 56.34
C LYS A 738 -9.78 17.93 55.98
N ALA A 739 -10.47 17.10 55.18
CA ALA A 739 -11.86 17.29 54.80
C ALA A 739 -12.82 17.30 56.01
N ARG A 740 -12.61 16.38 56.97
CA ARG A 740 -13.38 16.34 58.23
C ARG A 740 -13.22 17.60 59.06
N ARG A 741 -12.00 18.16 59.13
CA ARG A 741 -11.72 19.44 59.83
C ARG A 741 -12.40 20.61 59.14
N ALA A 742 -12.29 20.70 57.82
CA ALA A 742 -12.95 21.74 57.04
C ALA A 742 -14.49 21.71 57.14
N HIS A 743 -15.07 20.54 57.41
CA HIS A 743 -16.50 20.37 57.72
C HIS A 743 -16.88 20.73 59.18
N GLY A 744 -15.93 21.11 60.02
CA GLY A 744 -16.20 21.48 61.42
C GLY A 744 -16.46 20.31 62.37
N ARG A 745 -16.02 19.08 62.05
CA ARG A 745 -15.82 18.08 63.11
C ARG A 745 -14.63 18.53 63.98
N ASP A 746 -14.82 18.57 65.29
CA ASP A 746 -13.77 18.94 66.25
C ASP A 746 -12.52 18.04 66.05
N ALA A 747 -11.32 18.62 66.15
CA ALA A 747 -10.07 17.88 66.05
C ALA A 747 -10.00 16.74 67.09
N LYS A 748 -10.59 16.93 68.28
CA LYS A 748 -10.74 15.87 69.28
C LYS A 748 -11.70 14.76 68.84
N ALA A 749 -12.79 15.09 68.17
CA ALA A 749 -13.74 14.10 67.64
C ALA A 749 -13.14 13.30 66.46
N ILE A 750 -12.28 13.92 65.65
CA ILE A 750 -11.57 13.27 64.55
C ILE A 750 -10.46 12.34 65.06
N ALA A 751 -9.80 12.68 66.16
CA ALA A 751 -8.78 11.85 66.80
C ALA A 751 -9.35 10.75 67.74
N ALA A 752 -10.62 10.86 68.12
CA ALA A 752 -11.31 9.91 69.01
C ALA A 752 -12.21 8.89 68.29
N GLU A 753 -12.49 9.04 66.99
CA GLU A 753 -13.02 7.94 66.19
C GLU A 753 -11.92 6.87 66.03
N PRO A 754 -12.15 5.59 66.44
CA PRO A 754 -11.31 4.47 66.05
C PRO A 754 -11.61 4.14 64.58
N ASP A 755 -11.22 5.04 63.69
CA ASP A 755 -11.40 4.86 62.26
C ASP A 755 -10.22 4.03 61.74
N ASP A 756 -10.52 2.86 61.19
CA ASP A 756 -9.56 1.99 60.49
C ASP A 756 -8.69 2.80 59.51
N ARG A 757 -9.24 3.87 58.94
CA ARG A 757 -8.58 4.81 58.01
C ARG A 757 -7.48 5.65 58.66
N TRP A 758 -7.61 6.02 59.94
CA TRP A 758 -6.55 6.73 60.67
C TRP A 758 -5.44 5.77 61.06
N GLN A 759 -5.78 4.58 61.53
CA GLN A 759 -4.79 3.53 61.77
C GLN A 759 -4.04 3.17 60.47
N GLN A 760 -4.76 2.97 59.37
CA GLN A 760 -4.18 2.70 58.06
C GLN A 760 -3.28 3.84 57.56
N LEU A 761 -3.60 5.11 57.86
CA LEU A 761 -2.69 6.23 57.58
C LEU A 761 -1.41 6.14 58.43
N CYS A 762 -1.51 5.84 59.72
CA CYS A 762 -0.36 5.63 60.59
C CYS A 762 0.50 4.43 60.17
N GLU A 763 -0.10 3.38 59.59
CA GLU A 763 0.62 2.22 59.05
C GLU A 763 1.34 2.53 57.73
N LEU A 764 0.74 3.35 56.86
CA LEU A 764 1.29 3.70 55.54
C LEU A 764 2.32 4.84 55.58
N ASP A 765 2.06 5.89 56.35
CA ASP A 765 2.95 7.05 56.52
C ASP A 765 2.78 7.68 57.93
N PRO A 766 3.54 7.20 58.93
CA PRO A 766 3.52 7.76 60.28
C PRO A 766 3.92 9.24 60.34
N ALA A 767 4.76 9.72 59.41
CA ALA A 767 5.22 11.10 59.40
C ALA A 767 4.13 12.06 58.90
N LEU A 768 3.40 11.67 57.85
CA LEU A 768 2.22 12.40 57.38
C LEU A 768 1.08 12.35 58.40
N ALA A 769 0.90 11.23 59.11
CA ALA A 769 -0.02 11.14 60.24
C ALA A 769 0.36 12.12 61.37
N GLN A 770 1.64 12.16 61.76
CA GLN A 770 2.14 13.07 62.80
C GLN A 770 1.93 14.55 62.43
N GLN A 771 2.18 14.95 61.18
CA GLN A 771 1.90 16.31 60.70
C GLN A 771 0.42 16.72 60.78
N LEU A 772 -0.48 15.74 60.90
CA LEU A 772 -1.91 15.98 61.06
C LEU A 772 -2.35 15.94 62.53
N VAL A 773 -1.54 15.52 63.49
CA VAL A 773 -1.88 15.66 64.91
C VAL A 773 -1.84 17.16 65.28
N PRO A 774 -2.87 17.71 65.95
CA PRO A 774 -2.95 19.14 66.30
C PRO A 774 -1.96 19.57 67.40
#